data_AF-A0A8H4X0J8-F1
#
_entry.id   AF-A0A8H4X0J8-F1
#
_cell.length_a   1.000
_cell.length_b   1.000
_cell.length_c   1.000
_cell.angle_alpha   90.00
_cell.angle_beta   90.00
_cell.angle_gamma   90.00
#
_symmetry.space_group_name_H-M   'P 1'
#
loop_
_entity.id
_entity.type
_entity.pdbx_description
1 polymer ?
#
loop_
_entity_poly.entity_id
_entity_poly.type
_entity_poly.pdbx_seq_one_letter_code
_entity_poly.pdbx_strand_id
1 'polypeptide(L)'
;MKAQTLTLLLSAAHTGVTQAQQLPPALPFSTGFNSSFSLSKSQIKDAQLSDTLASSINAVMNYHQSSVAYGGPKQDDFYTLPDKPANLRPGQLLKIQEVTDPTQFSIVAGSSLSRILYTTRNFNGTIIPASAYVLWPFLPRQFDDKSENKAPAVLWAHGTTGYFIDSAPSAHRGLLYENVMPLSLAKEGYAVVAPDYAGLGVDKSWDGSAIPHQYFAAPVGAQDTLFAMEAALEAFNNRLSGKFAIAGHSQGGGISWSSAELLAKGKDTSGKEAFKDLLKGYVGTISIAPVTKPLSTPGLFSSYSTSLFVSSVFSDFNPSQWLKPLGVARLKLMEQLQGSVGVGQQLFFNEPQDALEKPDWYNSSYHASAFDRLGSVGQKPFAGPHLVIQGSQDGFIAASTTNQTIKETAELYPNSALSYLYVDNFGHTPIISGVQSLWMAWLEARFQGKKQHKGLERTYVNGWLGDNKHFNGSNAYLVWVGAPEYMYQNPGAVFPKHLQIPTRYLENIDKMCPDDENTAHAVIEADAYDDGDSTLSSDIQSSTASLTASILEYRNIHGRTFHSQSGPGDADYWAPNDDQHNTSMDIQHHVWTLLHDGKLNFAPLPDQVGKVLDVGTGTGIWAIDFADEHPESTVLGVDLSPTQPDWLPPNCKFEIDDVSLAWTWTDNEFDFVHLRTMFGSFTDWQHVFNEAYRVCKPGGYVEDFEASADLISDDGTVTRDNGTALGQWGKLFHEAGWKTGRSMAVFEEDTQVKCMKAAGFVDIVVKDIKCPLGQWPKDPKQKEIGAYDQAAVEEGLEGYVIFMFTDILGWSMPEVQLYLAKVRKELRDKRHHTYFWTRTVYGRKPAENEES
;
A
#
# COMPACT_ATOMS: atom_id res chain seq x y z
N MET A 1 -8.37 -64.99 -6.43
CA MET A 1 -8.46 -63.69 -5.72
C MET A 1 -7.69 -62.58 -6.45
N LYS A 2 -8.04 -62.25 -7.69
CA LYS A 2 -7.47 -61.10 -8.44
C LYS A 2 -8.46 -60.51 -9.47
N ALA A 3 -9.76 -60.53 -9.18
CA ALA A 3 -10.78 -60.02 -10.10
C ALA A 3 -11.91 -59.20 -9.44
N GLN A 4 -11.88 -58.96 -8.13
CA GLN A 4 -12.94 -58.20 -7.43
C GLN A 4 -12.50 -56.80 -6.97
N THR A 5 -11.21 -56.44 -7.08
CA THR A 5 -10.73 -55.13 -6.63
C THR A 5 -10.78 -54.05 -7.72
N LEU A 6 -10.98 -54.43 -8.99
CA LEU A 6 -10.98 -53.47 -10.10
C LEU A 6 -12.37 -52.88 -10.43
N THR A 7 -13.44 -53.54 -10.00
CA THR A 7 -14.81 -53.10 -10.35
C THR A 7 -15.37 -52.05 -9.39
N LEU A 8 -14.85 -51.93 -8.16
CA LEU A 8 -15.29 -50.88 -7.21
C LEU A 8 -14.68 -49.50 -7.49
N LEU A 9 -13.56 -49.43 -8.21
CA LEU A 9 -12.90 -48.15 -8.56
C LEU A 9 -13.51 -47.50 -9.81
N LEU A 10 -14.17 -48.28 -10.68
CA LEU A 10 -14.78 -47.77 -11.90
C LEU A 10 -16.24 -47.29 -11.70
N SER A 11 -16.94 -47.77 -10.68
CA SER A 11 -18.29 -47.26 -10.34
C SER A 11 -18.26 -45.93 -9.58
N ALA A 12 -17.20 -45.64 -8.81
CA ALA A 12 -17.04 -44.35 -8.13
C ALA A 12 -16.60 -43.22 -9.09
N ALA A 13 -15.92 -43.56 -10.19
CA ALA A 13 -15.47 -42.60 -11.19
C ALA A 13 -16.59 -42.15 -12.15
N HIS A 14 -17.69 -42.91 -12.28
CA HIS A 14 -18.81 -42.55 -13.17
C HIS A 14 -20.00 -41.91 -12.43
N THR A 15 -20.05 -41.97 -11.10
CA THR A 15 -21.07 -41.24 -10.31
C THR A 15 -20.52 -39.95 -9.69
N GLY A 16 -19.19 -39.79 -9.58
CA GLY A 16 -18.56 -38.56 -9.06
C GLY A 16 -18.44 -37.41 -10.08
N VAL A 17 -18.52 -37.70 -11.38
CA VAL A 17 -18.32 -36.69 -12.43
C VAL A 17 -19.62 -35.97 -12.79
N THR A 18 -20.80 -36.56 -12.52
CA THR A 18 -22.10 -35.95 -12.84
C THR A 18 -22.69 -35.06 -11.75
N GLN A 19 -22.10 -35.02 -10.54
CA GLN A 19 -22.52 -34.08 -9.48
C GLN A 19 -21.55 -32.91 -9.27
N ALA A 20 -20.28 -33.02 -9.71
CA ALA A 20 -19.35 -31.89 -9.69
C ALA A 20 -19.65 -30.83 -10.76
N GLN A 21 -20.46 -31.17 -11.78
CA GLN A 21 -20.90 -30.28 -12.86
C GLN A 21 -22.30 -29.65 -12.65
N GLN A 22 -22.88 -29.82 -11.46
CA GLN A 22 -24.06 -29.07 -11.01
C GLN A 22 -23.77 -28.20 -9.79
N LEU A 23 -22.50 -27.87 -9.54
CA LEU A 23 -22.22 -26.68 -8.76
C LEU A 23 -22.75 -25.50 -9.59
N PRO A 24 -23.67 -24.67 -9.07
CA PRO A 24 -23.93 -23.40 -9.72
C PRO A 24 -22.56 -22.75 -9.96
N PRO A 25 -22.34 -22.08 -11.12
CA PRO A 25 -21.12 -21.31 -11.32
C PRO A 25 -20.91 -20.53 -10.03
N ALA A 26 -19.71 -20.64 -9.43
CA ALA A 26 -19.36 -19.79 -8.31
C ALA A 26 -19.84 -18.41 -8.71
N LEU A 27 -20.81 -17.86 -7.95
CA LEU A 27 -21.39 -16.57 -8.29
C LEU A 27 -20.17 -15.68 -8.53
N PRO A 28 -20.00 -15.08 -9.72
CA PRO A 28 -18.92 -14.15 -9.93
C PRO A 28 -19.00 -13.19 -8.74
N PHE A 29 -17.91 -13.07 -7.97
CA PHE A 29 -17.87 -12.07 -6.92
C PHE A 29 -18.34 -10.78 -7.58
N SER A 30 -19.49 -10.26 -7.12
CA SER A 30 -20.08 -9.08 -7.70
C SER A 30 -19.11 -7.94 -7.47
N THR A 31 -18.31 -7.61 -8.48
CA THR A 31 -17.51 -6.38 -8.52
C THR A 31 -18.39 -5.16 -8.82
N GLY A 32 -19.67 -5.38 -9.15
CA GLY A 32 -20.68 -4.34 -9.25
C GLY A 32 -21.12 -3.88 -7.87
N PHE A 33 -20.40 -2.92 -7.32
CA PHE A 33 -20.84 -2.20 -6.13
C PHE A 33 -21.85 -1.12 -6.54
N ASN A 34 -23.14 -1.45 -6.46
CA ASN A 34 -24.25 -0.54 -6.74
C ASN A 34 -24.46 0.43 -5.57
N SER A 35 -23.50 1.34 -5.35
CA SER A 35 -23.69 2.51 -4.51
C SER A 35 -23.73 3.74 -5.40
N SER A 36 -24.76 4.57 -5.25
CA SER A 36 -24.98 5.79 -6.03
C SER A 36 -24.86 7.04 -5.15
N PHE A 37 -24.01 6.97 -4.12
CA PHE A 37 -23.81 8.07 -3.19
C PHE A 37 -23.18 9.26 -3.91
N SER A 38 -23.78 10.43 -3.70
CA SER A 38 -23.23 11.71 -4.14
C SER A 38 -23.51 12.77 -3.08
N LEU A 39 -22.48 13.53 -2.72
CA LEU A 39 -22.62 14.74 -1.91
C LEU A 39 -23.62 15.71 -2.54
N SER A 40 -24.47 16.30 -1.71
CA SER A 40 -25.37 17.36 -2.16
C SER A 40 -24.62 18.67 -2.40
N LYS A 41 -25.17 19.55 -3.24
CA LYS A 41 -24.61 20.89 -3.47
C LYS A 41 -24.46 21.70 -2.17
N SER A 42 -25.36 21.50 -1.20
CA SER A 42 -25.24 22.16 0.11
C SER A 42 -24.11 21.59 0.94
N GLN A 43 -23.90 20.27 0.93
CA GLN A 43 -22.78 19.64 1.66
C GLN A 43 -21.42 20.11 1.12
N ILE A 44 -21.27 20.19 -0.21
CA ILE A 44 -20.06 20.69 -0.87
C ILE A 44 -19.79 22.14 -0.45
N LYS A 45 -20.83 22.98 -0.53
CA LYS A 45 -20.73 24.40 -0.17
C LYS A 45 -20.43 24.62 1.31
N ASP A 46 -21.16 23.95 2.20
CA ASP A 46 -21.08 24.16 3.65
C ASP A 46 -19.73 23.69 4.21
N ALA A 47 -19.15 22.62 3.67
CA ALA A 47 -17.84 22.10 4.06
C ALA A 47 -16.67 22.68 3.24
N GLN A 48 -16.95 23.61 2.32
CA GLN A 48 -15.99 24.27 1.43
C GLN A 48 -15.07 23.26 0.71
N LEU A 49 -15.69 22.31 0.01
CA LEU A 49 -14.97 21.29 -0.75
C LEU A 49 -14.70 21.77 -2.18
N SER A 50 -13.52 21.48 -2.71
CA SER A 50 -13.27 21.54 -4.15
C SER A 50 -14.00 20.39 -4.87
N ASP A 51 -14.19 20.51 -6.19
CA ASP A 51 -14.82 19.46 -6.99
C ASP A 51 -14.03 18.14 -6.94
N THR A 52 -12.70 18.22 -6.94
CA THR A 52 -11.80 17.07 -6.78
C THR A 52 -12.02 16.40 -5.42
N LEU A 53 -12.02 17.18 -4.33
CA LEU A 53 -12.20 16.65 -2.98
C LEU A 53 -13.60 16.03 -2.79
N ALA A 54 -14.63 16.69 -3.33
CA ALA A 54 -15.99 16.14 -3.31
C ALA A 54 -16.08 14.82 -4.08
N SER A 55 -15.40 14.70 -5.22
CA SER A 55 -15.34 13.47 -6.02
C SER A 55 -14.62 12.35 -5.28
N SER A 56 -13.48 12.64 -4.63
CA SER A 56 -12.76 11.66 -3.80
C SER A 56 -13.61 11.17 -2.62
N ILE A 57 -14.33 12.08 -1.94
CA ILE A 57 -15.23 11.69 -0.84
C ILE A 57 -16.39 10.81 -1.35
N ASN A 58 -16.97 11.13 -2.51
CA ASN A 58 -17.99 10.29 -3.13
C ASN A 58 -17.45 8.88 -3.42
N ALA A 59 -16.25 8.76 -3.99
CA ALA A 59 -15.63 7.46 -4.24
C ALA A 59 -15.46 6.68 -2.93
N VAL A 60 -14.83 7.28 -1.91
CA VAL A 60 -14.61 6.67 -0.59
C VAL A 60 -15.90 6.20 0.07
N MET A 61 -16.96 7.02 -0.01
CA MET A 61 -18.27 6.66 0.52
C MET A 61 -18.91 5.49 -0.24
N ASN A 62 -18.85 5.50 -1.57
CA ASN A 62 -19.44 4.44 -2.39
C ASN A 62 -18.80 3.08 -2.09
N TYR A 63 -17.47 3.01 -1.97
CA TYR A 63 -16.82 1.78 -1.55
C TYR A 63 -17.16 1.35 -0.14
N HIS A 64 -17.18 2.29 0.80
CA HIS A 64 -17.51 1.98 2.19
C HIS A 64 -18.90 1.32 2.28
N GLN A 65 -19.90 1.94 1.64
CA GLN A 65 -21.26 1.40 1.55
C GLN A 65 -21.29 0.04 0.84
N SER A 66 -20.41 -0.14 -0.14
CA SER A 66 -20.26 -1.41 -0.84
C SER A 66 -19.41 -2.46 -0.13
N SER A 67 -18.79 -2.12 0.99
CA SER A 67 -17.96 -3.01 1.80
C SER A 67 -18.63 -3.44 3.10
N VAL A 68 -19.86 -2.95 3.39
CA VAL A 68 -20.67 -3.41 4.52
C VAL A 68 -21.64 -4.53 4.13
N ALA A 69 -21.57 -5.65 4.83
CA ALA A 69 -22.49 -6.78 4.68
C ALA A 69 -23.92 -6.36 5.05
N TYR A 70 -24.91 -6.92 4.34
CA TYR A 70 -26.34 -6.66 4.57
C TYR A 70 -26.76 -5.18 4.56
N GLY A 71 -25.98 -4.28 3.94
CA GLY A 71 -26.26 -2.84 3.93
C GLY A 71 -25.85 -2.10 5.20
N GLY A 72 -25.10 -2.76 6.08
CA GLY A 72 -24.58 -2.20 7.33
C GLY A 72 -25.49 -2.42 8.54
N PRO A 73 -25.01 -2.12 9.77
CA PRO A 73 -25.73 -2.39 11.01
C PRO A 73 -27.15 -1.83 11.10
N LYS A 74 -27.44 -0.70 10.43
CA LYS A 74 -28.80 -0.12 10.39
C LYS A 74 -29.82 -0.95 9.60
N GLN A 75 -29.35 -1.82 8.71
CA GLN A 75 -30.18 -2.65 7.83
C GLN A 75 -30.08 -4.14 8.16
N ASP A 76 -29.16 -4.52 9.05
CA ASP A 76 -28.97 -5.90 9.48
C ASP A 76 -29.68 -6.13 10.83
N ASP A 77 -30.73 -6.95 10.80
CA ASP A 77 -31.52 -7.36 11.96
C ASP A 77 -30.67 -7.93 13.11
N PHE A 78 -29.44 -8.42 12.83
CA PHE A 78 -28.51 -8.85 13.86
C PHE A 78 -28.25 -7.76 14.89
N TYR A 79 -28.01 -6.51 14.47
CA TYR A 79 -27.67 -5.39 15.37
C TYR A 79 -28.87 -4.78 16.08
N THR A 80 -30.09 -5.20 15.73
CA THR A 80 -31.28 -4.81 16.50
C THR A 80 -31.21 -5.39 17.90
N LEU A 81 -31.21 -4.49 18.89
CA LEU A 81 -31.14 -4.84 20.31
C LEU A 81 -32.36 -5.65 20.75
N PRO A 82 -32.18 -6.72 21.54
CA PRO A 82 -33.30 -7.36 22.23
C PRO A 82 -33.83 -6.45 23.34
N ASP A 83 -35.01 -6.79 23.86
CA ASP A 83 -35.60 -6.14 25.03
C ASP A 83 -34.58 -6.04 26.17
N LYS A 84 -34.55 -4.88 26.85
CA LYS A 84 -33.60 -4.62 27.92
C LYS A 84 -33.78 -5.65 29.04
N PRO A 85 -32.76 -6.47 29.36
CA PRO A 85 -32.83 -7.40 30.49
C PRO A 85 -33.04 -6.64 31.80
N ALA A 86 -33.84 -7.22 32.71
CA ALA A 86 -34.15 -6.61 34.00
C ALA A 86 -32.90 -6.36 34.86
N ASN A 87 -31.91 -7.27 34.79
CA ASN A 87 -30.67 -7.20 35.56
C ASN A 87 -29.48 -7.20 34.60
N LEU A 88 -29.10 -6.01 34.11
CA LEU A 88 -27.91 -5.85 33.28
C LEU A 88 -26.63 -6.01 34.12
N ARG A 89 -25.74 -6.88 33.67
CA ARG A 89 -24.33 -6.91 34.09
C ARG A 89 -23.43 -6.58 32.89
N PRO A 90 -22.23 -6.01 33.08
CA PRO A 90 -21.21 -5.98 32.03
C PRO A 90 -20.78 -7.39 31.61
N GLY A 91 -20.30 -7.55 30.37
CA GLY A 91 -19.89 -8.84 29.81
C GLY A 91 -21.04 -9.83 29.63
N GLN A 92 -22.30 -9.35 29.63
CA GLN A 92 -23.47 -10.18 29.46
C GLN A 92 -23.73 -10.40 27.98
N LEU A 93 -23.84 -11.66 27.57
CA LEU A 93 -24.35 -11.99 26.24
C LEU A 93 -25.81 -11.53 26.10
N LEU A 94 -26.09 -10.74 25.06
CA LEU A 94 -27.44 -10.25 24.73
C LEU A 94 -28.07 -11.04 23.59
N LYS A 95 -27.29 -11.32 22.54
CA LYS A 95 -27.75 -11.99 21.33
C LYS A 95 -26.59 -12.73 20.68
N ILE A 96 -26.90 -13.88 20.08
CA ILE A 96 -25.94 -14.72 19.37
C ILE A 96 -26.50 -15.05 17.98
N GLN A 97 -25.66 -14.85 16.97
CA GLN A 97 -25.78 -15.53 15.69
C GLN A 97 -24.69 -16.60 15.67
N GLU A 98 -25.10 -17.84 15.97
CA GLU A 98 -24.16 -18.95 16.20
C GLU A 98 -23.36 -19.29 14.93
N VAL A 99 -24.00 -19.24 13.77
CA VAL A 99 -23.35 -19.37 12.46
C VAL A 99 -23.92 -18.29 11.55
N THR A 100 -23.05 -17.41 11.07
CA THR A 100 -23.38 -16.36 10.11
C THR A 100 -23.32 -16.94 8.71
N ASP A 101 -24.30 -16.59 7.88
CA ASP A 101 -24.26 -16.92 6.46
C ASP A 101 -23.08 -16.18 5.81
N PRO A 102 -22.08 -16.90 5.26
CA PRO A 102 -20.88 -16.27 4.72
C PRO A 102 -21.14 -15.61 3.35
N THR A 103 -22.32 -15.73 2.74
CA THR A 103 -22.57 -15.19 1.38
C THR A 103 -22.33 -13.69 1.25
N GLN A 104 -22.48 -12.94 2.34
CA GLN A 104 -22.21 -11.50 2.38
C GLN A 104 -20.80 -11.16 2.88
N PHE A 105 -19.96 -12.15 3.20
CA PHE A 105 -18.63 -11.94 3.75
C PHE A 105 -17.54 -12.58 2.87
N SER A 106 -16.34 -12.03 2.96
CA SER A 106 -15.13 -12.48 2.27
C SER A 106 -14.17 -13.13 3.28
N ILE A 107 -14.60 -14.24 3.90
CA ILE A 107 -13.78 -15.00 4.86
C ILE A 107 -13.06 -16.17 4.18
N VAL A 108 -12.02 -16.70 4.84
CA VAL A 108 -11.22 -17.83 4.30
C VAL A 108 -12.08 -19.07 4.14
N ALA A 109 -11.97 -19.75 2.98
CA ALA A 109 -12.66 -21.02 2.76
C ALA A 109 -12.30 -22.05 3.86
N GLY A 110 -13.32 -22.68 4.45
CA GLY A 110 -13.18 -23.59 5.58
C GLY A 110 -13.28 -22.92 6.96
N SER A 111 -13.24 -21.60 7.05
CA SER A 111 -13.57 -20.89 8.30
C SER A 111 -15.09 -20.76 8.50
N SER A 112 -15.51 -20.38 9.69
CA SER A 112 -16.90 -20.03 10.00
C SER A 112 -16.96 -18.75 10.82
N LEU A 113 -18.03 -17.99 10.67
CA LEU A 113 -18.20 -16.72 11.37
C LEU A 113 -19.40 -16.83 12.33
N SER A 114 -19.25 -16.28 13.53
CA SER A 114 -20.34 -16.01 14.45
C SER A 114 -20.33 -14.53 14.80
N ARG A 115 -21.48 -14.01 15.23
CA ARG A 115 -21.58 -12.64 15.76
C ARG A 115 -22.31 -12.63 17.09
N ILE A 116 -21.89 -11.76 18.00
CA ILE A 116 -22.52 -11.60 19.31
C ILE A 116 -22.81 -10.13 19.60
N LEU A 117 -23.95 -9.88 20.25
CA LEU A 117 -24.20 -8.63 20.97
C LEU A 117 -23.99 -8.91 22.45
N TYR A 118 -23.33 -7.97 23.13
CA TYR A 118 -23.02 -8.08 24.53
C TYR A 118 -23.08 -6.72 25.21
N THR A 119 -22.90 -6.70 26.52
CA THR A 119 -22.82 -5.45 27.29
C THR A 119 -21.40 -5.12 27.72
N THR A 120 -21.12 -3.83 27.78
CA THR A 120 -19.87 -3.26 28.29
C THR A 120 -20.19 -2.05 29.17
N ARG A 121 -19.18 -1.32 29.64
CA ARG A 121 -19.38 0.01 30.23
C ARG A 121 -18.74 1.10 29.39
N ASN A 122 -19.45 2.21 29.22
CA ASN A 122 -18.83 3.42 28.71
C ASN A 122 -17.94 4.08 29.77
N PHE A 123 -17.31 5.18 29.37
CA PHE A 123 -16.41 5.98 30.19
C PHE A 123 -17.04 6.44 31.52
N ASN A 124 -18.34 6.74 31.52
CA ASN A 124 -19.09 7.15 32.72
C ASN A 124 -19.51 5.95 33.60
N GLY A 125 -19.13 4.72 33.24
CA GLY A 125 -19.47 3.50 33.94
C GLY A 125 -20.88 2.97 33.64
N THR A 126 -21.63 3.61 32.75
CA THR A 126 -22.97 3.19 32.31
C THR A 126 -22.87 1.92 31.50
N ILE A 127 -23.73 0.94 31.79
CA ILE A 127 -23.79 -0.29 31.02
C ILE A 127 -24.47 -0.01 29.68
N ILE A 128 -23.77 -0.31 28.60
CA ILE A 128 -24.20 -0.07 27.21
C ILE A 128 -24.01 -1.35 26.37
N PRO A 129 -24.79 -1.54 25.30
CA PRO A 129 -24.57 -2.63 24.36
C PRO A 129 -23.38 -2.36 23.44
N ALA A 130 -22.77 -3.44 22.96
CA ALA A 130 -21.73 -3.47 21.94
C ALA A 130 -21.84 -4.77 21.12
N SER A 131 -21.09 -4.85 20.02
CA SER A 131 -21.05 -6.02 19.14
C SER A 131 -19.63 -6.53 18.92
N ALA A 132 -19.53 -7.81 18.57
CA ALA A 132 -18.28 -8.49 18.24
C ALA A 132 -18.53 -9.61 17.23
N TYR A 133 -17.48 -10.04 16.54
CA TYR A 133 -17.48 -11.29 15.79
C TYR A 133 -16.55 -12.33 16.40
N VAL A 134 -16.84 -13.60 16.10
CA VAL A 134 -15.94 -14.73 16.35
C VAL A 134 -15.67 -15.42 15.03
N LEU A 135 -14.41 -15.42 14.60
CA LEU A 135 -13.95 -16.15 13.43
C LEU A 135 -13.35 -17.49 13.86
N TRP A 136 -13.91 -18.57 13.34
CA TRP A 136 -13.56 -19.94 13.69
C TRP A 136 -12.61 -20.56 12.68
N PRO A 137 -11.54 -21.22 13.15
CA PRO A 137 -10.72 -22.07 12.29
C PRO A 137 -11.49 -23.34 11.93
N PHE A 138 -11.19 -23.92 10.76
CA PHE A 138 -11.69 -25.25 10.41
C PHE A 138 -11.17 -26.31 11.39
N LEU A 139 -9.87 -26.24 11.68
CA LEU A 139 -9.17 -27.16 12.56
C LEU A 139 -8.52 -26.36 13.70
N PRO A 140 -9.03 -26.49 14.94
CA PRO A 140 -8.44 -25.82 16.08
C PRO A 140 -7.00 -26.27 16.35
N ARG A 141 -6.10 -25.30 16.57
CA ARG A 141 -4.70 -25.55 16.92
C ARG A 141 -4.63 -26.32 18.23
N GLN A 142 -3.78 -27.34 18.25
CA GLN A 142 -3.55 -28.20 19.41
C GLN A 142 -2.20 -27.88 20.06
N PHE A 143 -2.14 -27.97 21.39
CA PHE A 143 -0.92 -27.84 22.18
C PHE A 143 -0.72 -29.07 23.05
N ASP A 144 0.46 -29.24 23.66
CA ASP A 144 0.86 -30.47 24.38
C ASP A 144 -0.11 -30.88 25.50
N ASP A 145 -0.87 -29.93 26.04
CA ASP A 145 -2.00 -30.21 26.92
C ASP A 145 -3.21 -30.65 26.05
N LYS A 146 -3.25 -31.94 25.71
CA LYS A 146 -4.26 -32.59 24.85
C LYS A 146 -5.69 -32.60 25.43
N SER A 147 -5.99 -31.78 26.42
CA SER A 147 -7.13 -31.98 27.32
C SER A 147 -8.43 -31.33 26.86
N GLU A 148 -8.42 -30.40 25.90
CA GLU A 148 -9.64 -29.73 25.45
C GLU A 148 -9.78 -29.74 23.93
N ASN A 149 -10.83 -30.42 23.43
CA ASN A 149 -11.28 -30.35 22.02
C ASN A 149 -11.95 -29.00 21.73
N LYS A 150 -11.26 -27.90 22.05
CA LYS A 150 -11.73 -26.52 21.98
C LYS A 150 -10.65 -25.62 21.39
N ALA A 151 -11.06 -24.58 20.69
CA ALA A 151 -10.15 -23.65 20.06
C ALA A 151 -9.48 -22.70 21.06
N PRO A 152 -8.13 -22.55 21.00
CA PRO A 152 -7.45 -21.44 21.64
C PRO A 152 -7.85 -20.13 20.94
N ALA A 153 -7.90 -19.03 21.69
CA ALA A 153 -8.40 -17.77 21.16
C ALA A 153 -7.33 -16.67 21.07
N VAL A 154 -7.41 -15.83 20.05
CA VAL A 154 -6.78 -14.51 20.05
C VAL A 154 -7.87 -13.46 20.11
N LEU A 155 -7.80 -12.63 21.14
CA LEU A 155 -8.66 -11.48 21.34
C LEU A 155 -8.05 -10.31 20.55
N TRP A 156 -8.65 -9.97 19.42
CA TRP A 156 -8.14 -9.02 18.44
C TRP A 156 -8.73 -7.63 18.63
N ALA A 157 -7.91 -6.70 19.13
CA ALA A 157 -8.20 -5.28 19.19
C ALA A 157 -7.75 -4.61 17.87
N HIS A 158 -8.70 -4.32 16.97
CA HIS A 158 -8.41 -3.69 15.69
C HIS A 158 -7.94 -2.23 15.84
N GLY A 159 -7.17 -1.73 14.88
CA GLY A 159 -6.85 -0.29 14.78
C GLY A 159 -8.02 0.54 14.25
N THR A 160 -7.78 1.80 13.89
CA THR A 160 -8.86 2.71 13.48
C THR A 160 -9.58 2.23 12.22
N THR A 161 -10.87 1.91 12.33
CA THR A 161 -11.73 1.52 11.21
C THR A 161 -12.67 2.66 10.78
N GLY A 162 -13.02 3.52 11.73
CA GLY A 162 -13.83 4.72 11.56
C GLY A 162 -14.44 5.14 12.89
N TYR A 163 -15.46 5.99 12.84
CA TYR A 163 -15.97 6.70 14.03
C TYR A 163 -17.45 6.47 14.30
N PHE A 164 -18.15 5.79 13.38
CA PHE A 164 -19.59 5.64 13.38
C PHE A 164 -20.00 4.19 13.14
N ILE A 165 -21.29 3.91 13.35
CA ILE A 165 -21.86 2.56 13.40
C ILE A 165 -21.42 1.64 12.25
N ASP A 166 -21.39 2.11 11.01
CA ASP A 166 -21.07 1.31 9.81
C ASP A 166 -19.58 0.93 9.71
N SER A 167 -18.73 1.48 10.58
CA SER A 167 -17.30 1.16 10.67
C SER A 167 -16.99 -0.07 11.55
N ALA A 168 -18.02 -0.82 11.95
CA ALA A 168 -17.86 -2.06 12.71
C ALA A 168 -17.19 -3.18 11.88
N PRO A 169 -16.06 -3.75 12.36
CA PRO A 169 -15.47 -4.96 11.78
C PRO A 169 -16.47 -6.10 11.51
N SER A 170 -17.37 -6.39 12.44
CA SER A 170 -18.35 -7.48 12.33
C SER A 170 -19.40 -7.25 11.24
N ALA A 171 -19.53 -6.02 10.74
CA ALA A 171 -20.42 -5.64 9.65
C ALA A 171 -19.69 -5.51 8.31
N HIS A 172 -18.36 -5.53 8.32
CA HIS A 172 -17.55 -5.38 7.11
C HIS A 172 -17.38 -6.72 6.41
N ARG A 173 -17.54 -6.76 5.08
CA ARG A 173 -17.44 -8.01 4.28
C ARG A 173 -16.12 -8.74 4.54
N GLY A 174 -15.00 -8.02 4.54
CA GLY A 174 -13.65 -8.54 4.84
C GLY A 174 -13.26 -8.55 6.33
N LEU A 175 -14.19 -8.31 7.25
CA LEU A 175 -13.95 -8.22 8.71
C LEU A 175 -12.96 -7.13 9.18
N LEU A 176 -12.48 -6.28 8.27
CA LEU A 176 -11.40 -5.28 8.46
C LEU A 176 -10.07 -5.94 8.89
N TYR A 177 -8.94 -5.45 8.36
CA TYR A 177 -7.63 -6.13 8.45
C TYR A 177 -7.48 -7.46 7.70
N GLU A 178 -8.55 -7.94 7.06
CA GLU A 178 -8.58 -9.06 6.10
C GLU A 178 -7.52 -10.15 6.36
N ASN A 179 -6.62 -10.37 5.40
CA ASN A 179 -5.58 -11.40 5.41
C ASN A 179 -4.39 -11.09 6.34
N VAL A 180 -4.31 -9.90 6.92
CA VAL A 180 -3.16 -9.45 7.71
C VAL A 180 -3.20 -9.97 9.15
N MET A 181 -4.36 -9.93 9.82
CA MET A 181 -4.49 -10.41 11.21
C MET A 181 -5.58 -11.46 11.40
N PRO A 182 -6.89 -11.16 11.36
CA PRO A 182 -7.92 -12.13 11.76
C PRO A 182 -7.88 -13.42 10.94
N LEU A 183 -7.79 -13.30 9.61
CA LEU A 183 -7.74 -14.46 8.73
C LEU A 183 -6.42 -15.23 8.85
N SER A 184 -5.30 -14.54 9.09
CA SER A 184 -4.00 -15.18 9.32
C SER A 184 -4.01 -16.02 10.60
N LEU A 185 -4.58 -15.51 11.69
CA LEU A 185 -4.75 -16.23 12.95
C LEU A 185 -5.69 -17.44 12.80
N ALA A 186 -6.81 -17.28 12.09
CA ALA A 186 -7.74 -18.37 11.83
C ALA A 186 -7.13 -19.49 10.97
N LYS A 187 -6.30 -19.14 9.97
CA LYS A 187 -5.54 -20.12 9.18
C LYS A 187 -4.55 -20.94 10.02
N GLU A 188 -3.98 -20.31 11.05
CA GLU A 188 -3.09 -20.96 12.02
C GLU A 188 -3.84 -21.74 13.12
N GLY A 189 -5.17 -21.85 13.03
CA GLY A 189 -5.97 -22.67 13.93
C GLY A 189 -6.41 -21.97 15.23
N TYR A 190 -6.27 -20.65 15.34
CA TYR A 190 -6.80 -19.88 16.47
C TYR A 190 -8.22 -19.38 16.16
N ALA A 191 -9.12 -19.45 17.15
CA ALA A 191 -10.35 -18.67 17.08
C ALA A 191 -10.01 -17.19 17.29
N VAL A 192 -10.62 -16.29 16.53
CA VAL A 192 -10.42 -14.84 16.70
C VAL A 192 -11.69 -14.24 17.27
N VAL A 193 -11.60 -13.65 18.45
CA VAL A 193 -12.69 -12.86 19.05
C VAL A 193 -12.34 -11.40 18.83
N ALA A 194 -13.17 -10.67 18.09
CA ALA A 194 -12.89 -9.29 17.71
C ALA A 194 -14.08 -8.39 18.08
N PRO A 195 -13.99 -7.56 19.14
CA PRO A 195 -14.98 -6.53 19.41
C PRO A 195 -15.00 -5.50 18.29
N ASP A 196 -16.16 -4.89 18.05
CA ASP A 196 -16.26 -3.74 17.17
C ASP A 196 -15.87 -2.43 17.86
N TYR A 197 -15.75 -2.44 19.19
CA TYR A 197 -15.78 -1.28 20.06
C TYR A 197 -17.16 -0.64 20.21
N ALA A 198 -17.51 -0.28 21.45
CA ALA A 198 -18.68 0.52 21.76
C ALA A 198 -18.82 1.74 20.81
N GLY A 199 -20.02 1.90 20.25
CA GLY A 199 -20.37 2.95 19.29
C GLY A 199 -20.15 2.58 17.83
N LEU A 200 -19.42 1.49 17.55
CA LEU A 200 -19.39 0.84 16.24
C LEU A 200 -20.35 -0.36 16.28
N GLY A 201 -21.14 -0.57 15.24
CA GLY A 201 -22.14 -1.65 15.15
C GLY A 201 -23.41 -1.37 15.96
N VAL A 202 -23.28 -0.81 17.16
CA VAL A 202 -24.40 -0.35 18.00
C VAL A 202 -24.14 1.07 18.49
N ASP A 203 -24.91 2.03 17.98
CA ASP A 203 -24.78 3.47 18.28
C ASP A 203 -25.92 4.04 19.14
N LYS A 204 -26.83 3.18 19.59
CA LYS A 204 -27.98 3.55 20.44
C LYS A 204 -28.13 2.59 21.61
N SER A 205 -28.43 3.16 22.78
CA SER A 205 -28.84 2.40 23.95
C SER A 205 -30.36 2.13 23.93
N TRP A 206 -30.86 1.30 24.85
CA TRP A 206 -32.29 0.97 24.95
C TRP A 206 -33.21 2.16 25.19
N ASP A 207 -32.71 3.26 25.73
CA ASP A 207 -33.45 4.51 25.94
C ASP A 207 -33.35 5.50 24.77
N GLY A 208 -32.70 5.10 23.67
CA GLY A 208 -32.47 5.93 22.49
C GLY A 208 -31.30 6.91 22.62
N SER A 209 -30.59 6.94 23.76
CA SER A 209 -29.38 7.73 23.92
C SER A 209 -28.28 7.25 22.96
N ALA A 210 -27.48 8.19 22.46
CA ALA A 210 -26.38 7.89 21.54
C ALA A 210 -25.23 7.21 22.29
N ILE A 211 -24.59 6.26 21.62
CA ILE A 211 -23.34 5.61 22.04
C ILE A 211 -22.28 6.03 21.03
N PRO A 212 -21.53 7.10 21.29
CA PRO A 212 -20.44 7.51 20.41
C PRO A 212 -19.25 6.56 20.56
N HIS A 213 -18.48 6.41 19.48
CA HIS A 213 -17.24 5.65 19.55
C HIS A 213 -16.26 6.29 20.54
N GLN A 214 -15.76 5.50 21.49
CA GLN A 214 -14.85 5.97 22.54
C GLN A 214 -13.40 5.97 22.06
N TYR A 215 -13.18 6.71 20.97
CA TYR A 215 -11.94 6.69 20.19
C TYR A 215 -10.73 7.08 21.04
N PHE A 216 -9.62 6.34 20.87
CA PHE A 216 -8.35 6.53 21.59
C PHE A 216 -8.41 6.47 23.13
N ALA A 217 -9.56 6.22 23.73
CA ALA A 217 -9.70 5.98 25.16
C ALA A 217 -9.35 4.52 25.49
N ALA A 218 -8.05 4.20 25.47
CA ALA A 218 -7.54 2.83 25.60
C ALA A 218 -8.14 2.01 26.77
N PRO A 219 -8.34 2.55 27.99
CA PRO A 219 -8.92 1.79 29.09
C PRO A 219 -10.36 1.32 28.85
N VAL A 220 -11.21 2.14 28.24
CA VAL A 220 -12.61 1.72 27.96
C VAL A 220 -12.67 0.77 26.78
N GLY A 221 -11.84 0.95 25.75
CA GLY A 221 -11.68 -0.02 24.67
C GLY A 221 -11.14 -1.36 25.17
N ALA A 222 -10.20 -1.34 26.12
CA ALA A 222 -9.64 -2.54 26.74
C ALA A 222 -10.68 -3.30 27.56
N GLN A 223 -11.51 -2.58 28.30
CA GLN A 223 -12.61 -3.16 29.04
C GLN A 223 -13.64 -3.80 28.11
N ASP A 224 -13.99 -3.10 27.03
CA ASP A 224 -14.91 -3.62 26.01
C ASP A 224 -14.38 -4.92 25.38
N THR A 225 -13.10 -4.90 25.02
CA THR A 225 -12.38 -6.05 24.49
C THR A 225 -12.44 -7.25 25.45
N LEU A 226 -12.18 -7.05 26.74
CA LEU A 226 -12.25 -8.12 27.73
C LEU A 226 -13.69 -8.61 27.96
N PHE A 227 -14.69 -7.73 27.99
CA PHE A 227 -16.09 -8.14 28.11
C PHE A 227 -16.61 -8.88 26.87
N ALA A 228 -16.10 -8.57 25.68
CA ALA A 228 -16.36 -9.34 24.47
C ALA A 228 -15.87 -10.79 24.62
N MET A 229 -14.69 -10.98 25.24
CA MET A 229 -14.16 -12.31 25.54
C MET A 229 -15.02 -13.06 26.56
N GLU A 230 -15.49 -12.39 27.63
CA GLU A 230 -16.42 -13.02 28.59
C GLU A 230 -17.72 -13.46 27.90
N ALA A 231 -18.30 -12.60 27.07
CA ALA A 231 -19.52 -12.91 26.32
C ALA A 231 -19.31 -14.02 25.29
N ALA A 232 -18.15 -14.07 24.61
CA ALA A 232 -17.79 -15.14 23.70
C ALA A 232 -17.62 -16.48 24.44
N LEU A 233 -17.04 -16.48 25.64
CA LEU A 233 -16.95 -17.67 26.48
C LEU A 233 -18.32 -18.10 27.00
N GLU A 234 -19.18 -17.17 27.39
CA GLU A 234 -20.57 -17.47 27.77
C GLU A 234 -21.32 -18.13 26.60
N ALA A 235 -21.15 -17.60 25.39
CA ALA A 235 -21.78 -18.10 24.17
C ALA A 235 -21.24 -19.46 23.69
N PHE A 236 -19.92 -19.67 23.80
CA PHE A 236 -19.22 -20.75 23.09
C PHE A 236 -18.28 -21.56 23.99
N ASN A 237 -18.54 -21.69 25.29
CA ASN A 237 -17.69 -22.45 26.23
C ASN A 237 -17.44 -23.92 25.83
N ASN A 238 -18.29 -24.48 24.97
CA ASN A 238 -18.18 -25.84 24.45
C ASN A 238 -17.19 -25.94 23.28
N ARG A 239 -16.84 -24.82 22.63
CA ARG A 239 -15.94 -24.73 21.47
C ARG A 239 -14.71 -23.86 21.72
N LEU A 240 -14.74 -22.93 22.67
CA LEU A 240 -13.65 -22.01 23.02
C LEU A 240 -13.00 -22.44 24.34
N SER A 241 -11.66 -22.59 24.37
CA SER A 241 -10.95 -23.21 25.51
C SER A 241 -10.79 -22.29 26.72
N GLY A 242 -11.12 -21.00 26.60
CA GLY A 242 -10.83 -20.01 27.64
C GLY A 242 -9.35 -19.63 27.74
N LYS A 243 -8.44 -20.35 27.08
CA LYS A 243 -7.03 -19.99 26.95
C LYS A 243 -6.86 -19.01 25.80
N PHE A 244 -6.32 -17.82 26.05
CA PHE A 244 -6.27 -16.76 25.05
C PHE A 244 -5.07 -15.82 25.18
N ALA A 245 -4.68 -15.24 24.04
CA ALA A 245 -3.78 -14.11 23.97
C ALA A 245 -4.53 -12.86 23.49
N ILE A 246 -3.97 -11.68 23.72
CA ILE A 246 -4.50 -10.41 23.22
C ILE A 246 -3.54 -9.89 22.14
N ALA A 247 -4.07 -9.41 21.02
CA ALA A 247 -3.27 -8.75 19.99
C ALA A 247 -3.97 -7.48 19.54
N GLY A 248 -3.22 -6.44 19.21
CA GLY A 248 -3.79 -5.23 18.62
C GLY A 248 -2.79 -4.37 17.86
N HIS A 249 -3.30 -3.54 16.94
CA HIS A 249 -2.53 -2.62 16.11
C HIS A 249 -3.01 -1.18 16.21
N SER A 250 -2.13 -0.17 16.16
CA SER A 250 -2.49 1.25 16.16
C SER A 250 -3.32 1.64 17.39
N GLN A 251 -4.54 2.18 17.23
CA GLN A 251 -5.54 2.33 18.30
C GLN A 251 -5.69 1.04 19.12
N GLY A 252 -5.86 -0.09 18.42
CA GLY A 252 -5.96 -1.42 18.99
C GLY A 252 -4.70 -1.87 19.71
N GLY A 253 -3.53 -1.36 19.30
CA GLY A 253 -2.26 -1.59 19.98
C GLY A 253 -2.26 -0.97 21.38
N GLY A 254 -2.74 0.28 21.51
CA GLY A 254 -2.97 0.90 22.82
C GLY A 254 -4.02 0.18 23.65
N ILE A 255 -5.11 -0.26 23.02
CA ILE A 255 -6.17 -1.05 23.68
C ILE A 255 -5.64 -2.38 24.22
N SER A 256 -4.88 -3.15 23.40
CA SER A 256 -4.29 -4.42 23.83
C SER A 256 -3.33 -4.24 25.01
N TRP A 257 -2.55 -3.16 25.01
CA TRP A 257 -1.71 -2.78 26.15
C TRP A 257 -2.56 -2.52 27.39
N SER A 258 -3.60 -1.68 27.28
CA SER A 258 -4.45 -1.36 28.42
C SER A 258 -5.27 -2.57 28.91
N SER A 259 -5.58 -3.55 28.06
CA SER A 259 -6.18 -4.81 28.49
C SER A 259 -5.27 -5.58 29.43
N ALA A 260 -3.95 -5.61 29.17
CA ALA A 260 -2.98 -6.20 30.09
C ALA A 260 -2.93 -5.41 31.42
N GLU A 261 -3.07 -4.08 31.39
CA GLU A 261 -3.17 -3.24 32.60
C GLU A 261 -4.43 -3.55 33.44
N LEU A 262 -5.60 -3.68 32.80
CA LEU A 262 -6.85 -4.00 33.48
C LEU A 262 -6.85 -5.42 34.07
N LEU A 263 -6.27 -6.38 33.35
CA LEU A 263 -6.09 -7.75 33.85
C LEU A 263 -5.20 -7.77 35.10
N ALA A 264 -4.10 -7.01 35.13
CA ALA A 264 -3.25 -6.90 36.32
C ALA A 264 -3.97 -6.24 37.50
N LYS A 265 -4.81 -5.24 37.21
CA LYS A 265 -5.60 -4.54 38.23
C LYS A 265 -6.72 -5.41 38.81
N GLY A 266 -7.26 -6.35 38.03
CA GLY A 266 -8.41 -7.17 38.40
C GLY A 266 -9.69 -6.36 38.61
N LYS A 267 -9.79 -5.19 37.96
CA LYS A 267 -10.91 -4.25 38.06
C LYS A 267 -11.22 -3.61 36.72
N ASP A 268 -12.50 -3.32 36.48
CA ASP A 268 -12.98 -2.58 35.31
C ASP A 268 -12.66 -1.08 35.39
N THR A 269 -13.04 -0.29 34.38
CA THR A 269 -12.77 1.16 34.37
C THR A 269 -13.57 1.92 35.42
N SER A 270 -14.69 1.36 35.88
CA SER A 270 -15.48 1.89 37.01
C SER A 270 -14.89 1.55 38.38
N GLY A 271 -13.82 0.74 38.43
CA GLY A 271 -13.15 0.31 39.66
C GLY A 271 -13.81 -0.88 40.37
N LYS A 272 -14.82 -1.51 39.75
CA LYS A 272 -15.44 -2.74 40.27
C LYS A 272 -14.58 -3.94 39.93
N GLU A 273 -14.60 -4.97 40.77
CA GLU A 273 -13.86 -6.21 40.48
C GLU A 273 -14.38 -6.84 39.18
N ALA A 274 -13.45 -7.16 38.26
CA ALA A 274 -13.75 -7.73 36.95
C ALA A 274 -12.55 -8.52 36.44
N PHE A 275 -12.75 -9.37 35.44
CA PHE A 275 -11.71 -10.07 34.67
C PHE A 275 -10.78 -11.03 35.45
N LYS A 276 -11.03 -11.24 36.75
CA LYS A 276 -10.26 -12.20 37.58
C LYS A 276 -10.31 -13.62 37.01
N ASP A 277 -11.45 -14.01 36.43
CA ASP A 277 -11.60 -15.31 35.81
C ASP A 277 -10.91 -15.40 34.45
N LEU A 278 -10.96 -14.35 33.63
CA LEU A 278 -10.20 -14.28 32.37
C LEU A 278 -8.69 -14.39 32.60
N LEU A 279 -8.16 -13.79 33.66
CA LEU A 279 -6.73 -13.82 33.98
C LEU A 279 -6.17 -15.26 34.08
N LYS A 280 -7.01 -16.26 34.42
CA LYS A 280 -6.61 -17.67 34.52
C LYS A 280 -6.23 -18.28 33.17
N GLY A 281 -6.88 -17.83 32.09
CA GLY A 281 -6.66 -18.32 30.72
C GLY A 281 -5.77 -17.42 29.86
N TYR A 282 -5.45 -16.23 30.32
CA TYR A 282 -4.62 -15.26 29.61
C TYR A 282 -3.15 -15.70 29.51
N VAL A 283 -2.58 -15.70 28.30
CA VAL A 283 -1.20 -16.16 28.05
C VAL A 283 -0.21 -15.07 27.66
N GLY A 284 -0.67 -13.88 27.26
CA GLY A 284 0.18 -12.74 26.89
C GLY A 284 -0.48 -11.76 25.92
N THR A 285 0.20 -10.63 25.70
CA THR A 285 -0.27 -9.53 24.84
C THR A 285 0.75 -9.17 23.76
N ILE A 286 0.26 -8.88 22.55
CA ILE A 286 1.02 -8.31 21.43
C ILE A 286 0.44 -6.93 21.09
N SER A 287 1.26 -5.89 21.18
CA SER A 287 0.90 -4.51 20.83
C SER A 287 1.76 -4.01 19.68
N ILE A 288 1.16 -3.83 18.50
CA ILE A 288 1.85 -3.45 17.27
C ILE A 288 1.56 -1.97 16.98
N ALA A 289 2.61 -1.17 16.74
CA ALA A 289 2.54 0.27 16.53
C ALA A 289 1.54 0.96 17.48
N PRO A 290 1.63 0.74 18.82
CA PRO A 290 0.57 1.11 19.73
C PRO A 290 0.46 2.61 19.90
N VAL A 291 -0.77 3.15 19.87
CA VAL A 291 -1.04 4.51 20.37
C VAL A 291 -0.79 4.53 21.88
N THR A 292 0.37 5.01 22.31
CA THR A 292 0.72 5.07 23.74
C THR A 292 0.37 6.40 24.40
N LYS A 293 0.37 7.49 23.62
CA LYS A 293 -0.01 8.85 24.01
C LYS A 293 -0.96 9.41 22.94
N PRO A 294 -2.29 9.44 23.18
CA PRO A 294 -3.29 9.77 22.17
C PRO A 294 -3.04 11.06 21.40
N LEU A 295 -2.61 12.13 22.08
CA LEU A 295 -2.42 13.44 21.46
C LEU A 295 -1.03 13.63 20.81
N SER A 296 -0.15 12.63 20.90
CA SER A 296 1.19 12.66 20.27
C SER A 296 1.23 12.12 18.83
N THR A 297 0.10 11.59 18.35
CA THR A 297 -0.09 11.25 16.93
C THR A 297 -0.21 12.54 16.11
N PRO A 298 -0.04 12.54 14.77
CA PRO A 298 -0.12 13.76 13.95
C PRO A 298 -1.31 14.63 14.37
N GLY A 299 -1.03 15.89 14.71
CA GLY A 299 -1.99 16.77 15.39
C GLY A 299 -3.33 16.84 14.66
N LEU A 300 -3.25 16.95 13.32
CA LEU A 300 -4.41 16.93 12.43
C LEU A 300 -5.32 15.73 12.62
N PHE A 301 -4.75 14.53 12.74
CA PHE A 301 -5.52 13.32 12.96
C PHE A 301 -6.17 13.29 14.34
N SER A 302 -5.45 13.75 15.36
CA SER A 302 -5.94 13.75 16.74
C SER A 302 -7.11 14.73 16.95
N SER A 303 -7.04 15.97 16.46
CA SER A 303 -8.01 17.00 16.86
C SER A 303 -9.44 16.66 16.42
N TYR A 304 -9.66 16.28 15.15
CA TYR A 304 -11.01 16.04 14.64
C TYR A 304 -11.56 14.74 15.20
N SER A 305 -10.74 13.67 15.24
CA SER A 305 -11.19 12.33 15.63
C SER A 305 -11.53 12.26 17.12
N THR A 306 -10.71 12.90 17.96
CA THR A 306 -10.91 12.88 19.41
C THR A 306 -11.96 13.90 19.86
N SER A 307 -12.16 14.99 19.10
CA SER A 307 -13.20 15.98 19.44
C SER A 307 -14.60 15.38 19.52
N LEU A 308 -14.95 14.40 18.66
CA LEU A 308 -16.25 13.71 18.70
C LEU A 308 -16.47 13.00 20.04
N PHE A 309 -15.48 12.23 20.49
CA PHE A 309 -15.57 11.52 21.76
C PHE A 309 -15.54 12.49 22.94
N VAL A 310 -14.63 13.45 22.95
CA VAL A 310 -14.49 14.43 24.04
C VAL A 310 -15.79 15.23 24.20
N SER A 311 -16.46 15.61 23.12
CA SER A 311 -17.80 16.24 23.15
C SER A 311 -18.88 15.39 23.81
N SER A 312 -18.73 14.06 23.80
CA SER A 312 -19.69 13.17 24.47
C SER A 312 -19.43 13.00 25.97
N VAL A 313 -18.20 13.22 26.42
CA VAL A 313 -17.79 13.06 27.81
C VAL A 313 -17.91 14.38 28.57
N PHE A 314 -17.55 15.49 27.94
CA PHE A 314 -17.50 16.81 28.57
C PHE A 314 -18.56 17.72 27.96
N SER A 315 -19.65 17.94 28.69
CA SER A 315 -20.80 18.74 28.22
C SER A 315 -20.47 20.21 27.95
N ASP A 316 -19.38 20.72 28.52
CA ASP A 316 -18.86 22.08 28.33
C ASP A 316 -17.85 22.18 27.16
N PHE A 317 -17.44 21.06 26.58
CA PHE A 317 -16.56 21.02 25.43
C PHE A 317 -17.34 21.22 24.13
N ASN A 318 -16.79 22.01 23.22
CA ASN A 318 -17.30 22.19 21.87
C ASN A 318 -16.14 22.02 20.87
N PRO A 319 -16.31 21.34 19.73
CA PRO A 319 -15.24 21.16 18.76
C PRO A 319 -14.61 22.47 18.27
N SER A 320 -15.37 23.58 18.27
CA SER A 320 -14.84 24.92 17.95
C SER A 320 -13.79 25.43 18.95
N GLN A 321 -13.60 24.79 20.11
CA GLN A 321 -12.50 25.08 21.02
C GLN A 321 -11.16 24.61 20.46
N TRP A 322 -11.14 23.54 19.65
CA TRP A 322 -9.94 22.98 19.01
C TRP A 322 -9.85 23.31 17.53
N LEU A 323 -10.99 23.35 16.83
CA LEU A 323 -11.08 23.50 15.39
C LEU A 323 -11.43 24.95 15.00
N LYS A 324 -10.87 25.40 13.88
CA LYS A 324 -11.31 26.61 13.17
C LYS A 324 -12.68 26.38 12.50
N PRO A 325 -13.39 27.43 12.03
CA PRO A 325 -14.70 27.27 11.40
C PRO A 325 -14.74 26.23 10.27
N LEU A 326 -13.69 26.14 9.45
CA LEU A 326 -13.58 25.13 8.40
C LEU A 326 -13.50 23.70 8.99
N GLY A 327 -12.65 23.48 10.00
CA GLY A 327 -12.54 22.19 10.68
C GLY A 327 -13.86 21.76 11.32
N VAL A 328 -14.60 22.68 11.96
CA VAL A 328 -15.94 22.41 12.50
C VAL A 328 -16.94 22.04 11.39
N ALA A 329 -16.91 22.75 10.26
CA ALA A 329 -17.78 22.46 9.13
C ALA A 329 -17.52 21.06 8.54
N ARG A 330 -16.23 20.67 8.41
CA ARG A 330 -15.85 19.34 7.92
C ARG A 330 -16.15 18.24 8.93
N LEU A 331 -16.03 18.51 10.23
CA LEU A 331 -16.45 17.57 11.28
C LEU A 331 -17.95 17.29 11.20
N LYS A 332 -18.77 18.34 11.04
CA LYS A 332 -20.21 18.20 10.84
C LYS A 332 -20.54 17.40 9.58
N LEU A 333 -19.80 17.61 8.48
CA LEU A 333 -19.98 16.79 7.29
C LEU A 333 -19.60 15.32 7.57
N MET A 334 -18.50 15.06 8.28
CA MET A 334 -18.11 13.71 8.68
C MET A 334 -19.23 12.99 9.47
N GLU A 335 -19.90 13.68 10.41
CA GLU A 335 -21.06 13.17 11.15
C GLU A 335 -22.29 12.89 10.28
N GLN A 336 -22.49 13.65 9.20
CA GLN A 336 -23.56 13.41 8.23
C GLN A 336 -23.27 12.20 7.34
N LEU A 337 -22.00 12.04 6.94
CA LEU A 337 -21.57 10.99 6.03
C LEU A 337 -21.48 9.63 6.72
N GLN A 338 -20.97 9.62 7.95
CA GLN A 338 -20.77 8.41 8.77
C GLN A 338 -19.94 7.30 8.09
N GLY A 339 -19.06 7.67 7.16
CA GLY A 339 -18.21 6.71 6.45
C GLY A 339 -17.00 6.23 7.24
N SER A 340 -16.19 5.38 6.60
CA SER A 340 -14.95 4.83 7.15
C SER A 340 -13.90 5.90 7.51
N VAL A 341 -12.81 5.48 8.15
CA VAL A 341 -11.63 6.34 8.41
C VAL A 341 -11.12 7.07 7.16
N GLY A 342 -11.29 6.48 5.97
CA GLY A 342 -10.88 7.09 4.70
C GLY A 342 -11.62 8.40 4.40
N VAL A 343 -12.88 8.53 4.84
CA VAL A 343 -13.66 9.78 4.66
C VAL A 343 -13.07 10.89 5.53
N GLY A 344 -12.68 10.57 6.76
CA GLY A 344 -11.96 11.49 7.64
C GLY A 344 -10.63 11.92 7.01
N GLN A 345 -9.85 10.99 6.49
CA GLN A 345 -8.59 11.31 5.82
C GLN A 345 -8.80 12.29 4.65
N GLN A 346 -9.77 12.03 3.77
CA GLN A 346 -10.07 12.95 2.67
C GLN A 346 -10.49 14.34 3.18
N LEU A 347 -11.37 14.38 4.18
CA LEU A 347 -11.87 15.62 4.75
C LEU A 347 -10.79 16.47 5.42
N PHE A 348 -9.76 15.88 6.01
CA PHE A 348 -8.82 16.64 6.83
C PHE A 348 -7.42 16.74 6.21
N PHE A 349 -6.88 15.69 5.58
CA PHE A 349 -5.46 15.65 5.21
C PHE A 349 -5.10 16.45 3.95
N ASN A 350 -6.09 16.81 3.14
CA ASN A 350 -5.90 17.60 1.92
C ASN A 350 -5.75 19.11 2.18
N GLU A 351 -5.88 19.56 3.44
CA GLU A 351 -5.68 20.96 3.82
C GLU A 351 -4.51 21.09 4.79
N PRO A 352 -3.82 22.24 4.80
CA PRO A 352 -2.82 22.50 5.81
C PRO A 352 -3.47 22.54 7.19
N GLN A 353 -2.76 22.00 8.19
CA GLN A 353 -3.26 21.83 9.55
C GLN A 353 -3.77 23.14 10.16
N ASP A 354 -3.10 24.25 9.88
CA ASP A 354 -3.45 25.57 10.37
C ASP A 354 -4.74 26.12 9.74
N ALA A 355 -5.22 25.62 8.59
CA ALA A 355 -6.54 26.00 8.07
C ALA A 355 -7.69 25.39 8.90
N LEU A 356 -7.45 24.22 9.49
CA LEU A 356 -8.48 23.41 10.16
C LEU A 356 -8.45 23.53 11.68
N GLU A 357 -7.28 23.76 12.28
CA GLU A 357 -7.08 23.74 13.73
C GLU A 357 -6.67 25.10 14.29
N LYS A 358 -6.97 25.31 15.58
CA LYS A 358 -6.44 26.44 16.34
C LYS A 358 -4.99 26.13 16.78
N PRO A 359 -4.10 27.13 16.83
CA PRO A 359 -2.77 26.97 17.41
C PRO A 359 -2.88 26.44 18.85
N ASP A 360 -1.97 25.54 19.23
CA ASP A 360 -1.86 24.99 20.59
C ASP A 360 -3.17 24.39 21.16
N TRP A 361 -4.06 23.87 20.30
CA TRP A 361 -5.33 23.27 20.74
C TRP A 361 -5.14 22.14 21.78
N TYR A 362 -4.01 21.43 21.71
CA TYR A 362 -3.64 20.34 22.62
C TYR A 362 -3.10 20.83 23.97
N ASN A 363 -2.52 22.04 24.03
CA ASN A 363 -1.99 22.66 25.25
C ASN A 363 -3.00 23.60 25.93
N SER A 364 -4.05 24.03 25.23
CA SER A 364 -4.91 25.16 25.63
C SER A 364 -6.19 24.79 26.39
N SER A 365 -6.49 23.50 26.65
CA SER A 365 -7.70 23.13 27.40
C SER A 365 -7.50 22.02 28.44
N TYR A 366 -8.27 22.13 29.55
CA TYR A 366 -8.44 21.06 30.54
C TYR A 366 -8.84 19.74 29.88
N HIS A 367 -9.67 19.80 28.82
CA HIS A 367 -10.16 18.65 28.08
C HIS A 367 -9.05 17.86 27.39
N ALA A 368 -8.08 18.53 26.78
CA ALA A 368 -6.97 17.87 26.10
C ALA A 368 -6.08 17.13 27.12
N SER A 369 -5.70 17.82 28.19
CA SER A 369 -4.95 17.21 29.31
C SER A 369 -5.71 16.07 29.98
N ALA A 370 -7.03 16.20 30.14
CA ALA A 370 -7.87 15.14 30.66
C ALA A 370 -7.83 13.94 29.71
N PHE A 371 -8.18 14.14 28.45
CA PHE A 371 -8.24 13.10 27.43
C PHE A 371 -6.92 12.35 27.25
N ASP A 372 -5.78 13.05 27.23
CA ASP A 372 -4.47 12.41 27.09
C ASP A 372 -4.17 11.47 28.28
N ARG A 373 -4.52 11.89 29.51
CA ARG A 373 -4.46 11.00 30.69
C ARG A 373 -5.41 9.81 30.59
N LEU A 374 -6.54 9.98 29.92
CA LEU A 374 -7.54 8.91 29.78
C LEU A 374 -7.09 7.84 28.80
N GLY A 375 -6.46 8.21 27.68
CA GLY A 375 -6.08 7.26 26.64
C GLY A 375 -4.64 6.73 26.75
N SER A 376 -3.78 7.33 27.58
CA SER A 376 -2.39 6.91 27.69
C SER A 376 -2.20 5.56 28.41
N VAL A 377 -1.17 4.83 27.98
CA VAL A 377 -0.76 3.51 28.52
C VAL A 377 0.73 3.48 28.90
N GLY A 378 1.14 2.43 29.63
CA GLY A 378 2.55 2.17 30.00
C GLY A 378 2.93 2.59 31.42
N GLN A 379 2.18 3.51 32.02
CA GLN A 379 2.45 3.97 33.39
C GLN A 379 1.66 3.18 34.47
N LYS A 380 1.21 1.97 34.15
CA LYS A 380 0.45 1.09 35.06
C LYS A 380 1.02 -0.32 35.04
N PRO A 381 0.87 -1.11 36.13
CA PRO A 381 1.27 -2.51 36.11
C PRO A 381 0.44 -3.26 35.06
N PHE A 382 1.06 -4.20 34.35
CA PHE A 382 0.42 -5.01 33.33
C PHE A 382 0.62 -6.51 33.60
N ALA A 383 -0.31 -7.33 33.12
CA ALA A 383 -0.33 -8.77 33.38
C ALA A 383 0.44 -9.54 32.30
N GLY A 384 1.12 -10.59 32.74
CA GLY A 384 1.74 -11.59 31.88
C GLY A 384 2.85 -11.04 30.96
N PRO A 385 3.28 -11.84 29.99
CA PRO A 385 4.28 -11.42 29.02
C PRO A 385 3.68 -10.51 27.95
N HIS A 386 4.43 -9.47 27.57
CA HIS A 386 3.98 -8.43 26.63
C HIS A 386 5.03 -8.20 25.56
N LEU A 387 4.66 -8.39 24.29
CA LEU A 387 5.45 -8.04 23.11
C LEU A 387 4.96 -6.71 22.54
N VAL A 388 5.87 -5.75 22.38
CA VAL A 388 5.62 -4.49 21.68
C VAL A 388 6.42 -4.50 20.38
N ILE A 389 5.79 -4.10 19.26
CA ILE A 389 6.42 -4.07 17.93
C ILE A 389 6.29 -2.65 17.37
N GLN A 390 7.38 -2.06 16.90
CA GLN A 390 7.39 -0.70 16.35
C GLN A 390 8.35 -0.58 15.17
N GLY A 391 7.89 0.09 14.12
CA GLY A 391 8.69 0.42 12.94
C GLY A 391 9.41 1.75 13.12
N SER A 392 10.64 1.87 12.62
CA SER A 392 11.43 3.10 12.74
C SER A 392 10.89 4.26 11.88
N GLN A 393 10.19 3.94 10.79
CA GLN A 393 9.60 4.90 9.84
C GLN A 393 8.07 4.99 9.96
N ASP A 394 7.53 4.73 11.14
CA ASP A 394 6.09 4.86 11.38
C ASP A 394 5.64 6.33 11.34
N GLY A 395 4.97 6.71 10.24
CA GLY A 395 4.46 8.05 10.00
C GLY A 395 3.20 8.43 10.79
N PHE A 396 2.55 7.50 11.48
CA PHE A 396 1.36 7.77 12.30
C PHE A 396 1.68 7.77 13.80
N ILE A 397 2.53 6.85 14.25
CA ILE A 397 2.95 6.70 15.63
C ILE A 397 4.47 6.78 15.68
N ALA A 398 4.99 7.96 16.01
CA ALA A 398 6.43 8.18 16.06
C ALA A 398 7.10 7.16 16.99
N ALA A 399 8.12 6.47 16.48
CA ALA A 399 8.85 5.45 17.22
C ALA A 399 9.46 6.01 18.53
N SER A 400 9.81 7.31 18.55
CA SER A 400 10.29 8.03 19.74
C SER A 400 9.27 8.02 20.88
N THR A 401 7.98 8.23 20.59
CA THR A 401 6.89 8.18 21.57
C THR A 401 6.78 6.77 22.18
N THR A 402 6.73 5.74 21.34
CA THR A 402 6.66 4.34 21.80
C THR A 402 7.90 3.97 22.62
N ASN A 403 9.10 4.37 22.17
CA ASN A 403 10.36 4.17 22.86
C ASN A 403 10.36 4.79 24.26
N GLN A 404 9.86 6.01 24.40
CA GLN A 404 9.73 6.68 25.68
C GLN A 404 8.79 5.90 26.61
N THR A 405 7.61 5.51 26.13
CA THR A 405 6.66 4.72 26.93
C THR A 405 7.27 3.41 27.40
N ILE A 406 7.99 2.69 26.54
CA ILE A 406 8.67 1.43 26.91
C ILE A 406 9.71 1.67 28.00
N LYS A 407 10.52 2.71 27.85
CA LYS A 407 11.54 3.09 28.84
C LYS A 407 10.90 3.37 30.20
N GLU A 408 9.91 4.25 30.24
CA GLU A 408 9.17 4.61 31.47
C GLU A 408 8.51 3.38 32.10
N THR A 409 7.89 2.52 31.29
CA THR A 409 7.25 1.27 31.76
C THR A 409 8.28 0.34 32.40
N ALA A 410 9.43 0.13 31.75
CA ALA A 410 10.47 -0.76 32.22
C ALA A 410 11.13 -0.24 33.52
N GLU A 411 11.28 1.07 33.66
CA GLU A 411 11.79 1.70 34.89
C GLU A 411 10.80 1.55 36.06
N LEU A 412 9.50 1.73 35.81
CA LEU A 412 8.45 1.56 36.83
C LEU A 412 8.24 0.09 37.22
N TYR A 413 8.39 -0.83 36.27
CA TYR A 413 8.09 -2.26 36.43
C TYR A 413 9.24 -3.16 35.96
N PRO A 414 10.42 -3.10 36.60
CA PRO A 414 11.63 -3.79 36.13
C PRO A 414 11.55 -5.32 36.19
N ASN A 415 10.56 -5.86 36.89
CA ASN A 415 10.34 -7.30 37.02
C ASN A 415 9.25 -7.85 36.08
N SER A 416 8.60 -7.00 35.29
CA SER A 416 7.58 -7.40 34.31
C SER A 416 8.23 -8.00 33.06
N ALA A 417 7.55 -8.89 32.36
CA ALA A 417 8.07 -9.51 31.14
C ALA A 417 7.69 -8.68 29.90
N LEU A 418 8.57 -7.74 29.50
CA LEU A 418 8.36 -6.85 28.36
C LEU A 418 9.40 -7.16 27.27
N SER A 419 8.94 -7.58 26.09
CA SER A 419 9.79 -7.70 24.90
C SER A 419 9.47 -6.56 23.94
N TYR A 420 10.49 -5.97 23.35
CA TYR A 420 10.36 -4.91 22.37
C TYR A 420 11.08 -5.30 21.08
N LEU A 421 10.30 -5.39 20.00
CA LEU A 421 10.76 -5.62 18.65
C LEU A 421 10.79 -4.28 17.90
N TYR A 422 11.99 -3.75 17.68
CA TYR A 422 12.22 -2.55 16.89
C TYR A 422 12.61 -2.96 15.47
N VAL A 423 11.82 -2.58 14.48
CA VAL A 423 12.01 -2.98 13.08
C VAL A 423 12.45 -1.77 12.28
N ASP A 424 13.65 -1.83 11.74
CA ASP A 424 14.19 -0.71 10.96
C ASP A 424 13.55 -0.63 9.57
N ASN A 425 13.41 0.58 9.05
CA ASN A 425 12.83 0.93 7.75
C ASN A 425 11.43 0.34 7.51
N PHE A 426 10.61 0.23 8.56
CA PHE A 426 9.23 -0.23 8.46
C PHE A 426 8.23 0.86 8.86
N GLY A 427 7.17 0.98 8.07
CA GLY A 427 6.05 1.88 8.31
C GLY A 427 4.94 1.30 9.21
N HIS A 428 3.87 2.07 9.39
CA HIS A 428 2.83 1.81 10.41
C HIS A 428 2.12 0.47 10.28
N THR A 429 1.55 0.16 9.10
CA THR A 429 0.74 -1.06 8.87
C THR A 429 1.52 -2.23 8.27
N PRO A 430 2.44 -2.02 7.30
CA PRO A 430 3.22 -3.13 6.72
C PRO A 430 4.02 -3.94 7.74
N ILE A 431 4.36 -3.34 8.89
CA ILE A 431 5.08 -4.04 9.97
C ILE A 431 4.35 -5.28 10.50
N ILE A 432 3.02 -5.32 10.43
CA ILE A 432 2.26 -6.50 10.88
C ILE A 432 2.64 -7.73 10.05
N SER A 433 2.63 -7.58 8.71
CA SER A 433 2.98 -8.66 7.78
C SER A 433 4.48 -8.91 7.72
N GLY A 434 5.28 -7.83 7.71
CA GLY A 434 6.73 -7.90 7.54
C GLY A 434 7.45 -8.71 8.61
N VAL A 435 6.95 -8.70 9.85
CA VAL A 435 7.49 -9.51 10.96
C VAL A 435 6.51 -10.58 11.46
N GLN A 436 5.59 -11.05 10.61
CA GLN A 436 4.59 -12.06 10.95
C GLN A 436 5.18 -13.34 11.55
N SER A 437 6.26 -13.84 10.98
CA SER A 437 6.94 -15.02 11.48
C SER A 437 7.39 -14.87 12.94
N LEU A 438 7.85 -13.68 13.33
CA LEU A 438 8.37 -13.41 14.68
C LEU A 438 7.25 -13.35 15.72
N TRP A 439 6.19 -12.58 15.45
CA TRP A 439 5.10 -12.48 16.43
C TRP A 439 4.23 -13.73 16.49
N MET A 440 4.09 -14.49 15.40
CA MET A 440 3.44 -15.81 15.43
C MET A 440 4.24 -16.83 16.25
N ALA A 441 5.58 -16.84 16.12
CA ALA A 441 6.43 -17.70 16.93
C ALA A 441 6.37 -17.32 18.42
N TRP A 442 6.35 -16.02 18.72
CA TRP A 442 6.15 -15.53 20.08
C TRP A 442 4.78 -15.97 20.64
N LEU A 443 3.71 -15.83 19.86
CA LEU A 443 2.35 -16.23 20.23
C LEU A 443 2.27 -17.72 20.56
N GLU A 444 2.78 -18.58 19.67
CA GLU A 444 2.84 -20.02 19.89
C GLU A 444 3.58 -20.38 21.17
N ALA A 445 4.71 -19.72 21.45
CA ALA A 445 5.48 -19.95 22.67
C ALA A 445 4.66 -19.66 23.94
N ARG A 446 3.79 -18.64 23.93
CA ARG A 446 2.89 -18.34 25.04
C ARG A 446 1.85 -19.43 25.25
N PHE A 447 1.23 -19.92 24.18
CA PHE A 447 0.29 -21.02 24.29
C PHE A 447 0.94 -22.34 24.72
N GLN A 448 2.20 -22.58 24.36
CA GLN A 448 2.99 -23.71 24.86
C GLN A 448 3.44 -23.56 26.33
N GLY A 449 3.15 -22.43 26.98
CA GLY A 449 3.55 -22.17 28.37
C GLY A 449 5.04 -21.88 28.53
N LYS A 450 5.76 -21.52 27.46
CA LYS A 450 7.17 -21.13 27.53
C LYS A 450 7.29 -19.81 28.29
N LYS A 451 8.08 -19.81 29.37
CA LYS A 451 8.37 -18.62 30.16
C LYS A 451 9.10 -17.58 29.32
N GLN A 452 8.74 -16.31 29.52
CA GLN A 452 9.50 -15.17 29.00
C GLN A 452 10.47 -14.66 30.06
N HIS A 453 11.57 -14.05 29.61
CA HIS A 453 12.51 -13.36 30.48
C HIS A 453 11.81 -12.21 31.25
N LYS A 454 12.25 -11.94 32.49
CA LYS A 454 11.75 -10.82 33.29
C LYS A 454 12.60 -9.58 33.04
N GLY A 455 11.98 -8.42 32.99
CA GLY A 455 12.60 -7.17 32.57
C GLY A 455 12.39 -6.91 31.08
N LEU A 456 13.04 -5.85 30.60
CA LEU A 456 12.96 -5.42 29.21
C LEU A 456 13.95 -6.21 28.33
N GLU A 457 13.43 -6.92 27.36
CA GLU A 457 14.18 -7.56 26.28
C GLU A 457 14.02 -6.75 24.99
N ARG A 458 15.11 -6.31 24.37
CA ARG A 458 15.07 -5.57 23.10
C ARG A 458 15.62 -6.43 21.97
N THR A 459 14.90 -6.48 20.86
CA THR A 459 15.32 -7.11 19.62
C THR A 459 15.24 -6.07 18.51
N TYR A 460 16.35 -5.88 17.80
CA TYR A 460 16.43 -5.03 16.62
C TYR A 460 16.40 -5.91 15.38
N VAL A 461 15.56 -5.55 14.41
CA VAL A 461 15.36 -6.32 13.17
C VAL A 461 15.61 -5.39 11.99
N ASN A 462 16.51 -5.81 11.11
CA ASN A 462 16.79 -5.14 9.84
C ASN A 462 16.28 -6.01 8.68
N GLY A 463 16.05 -5.40 7.51
CA GLY A 463 15.63 -6.11 6.31
C GLY A 463 16.67 -7.13 5.84
N TRP A 464 16.26 -8.38 5.59
CA TRP A 464 17.21 -9.44 5.20
C TRP A 464 17.90 -9.16 3.85
N LEU A 465 17.20 -8.47 2.94
CA LEU A 465 17.72 -8.10 1.63
C LEU A 465 18.43 -6.74 1.61
N GLY A 466 18.58 -6.10 2.77
CA GLY A 466 19.01 -4.71 2.91
C GLY A 466 17.82 -3.74 2.97
N ASP A 467 18.07 -2.57 3.54
CA ASP A 467 17.04 -1.62 4.00
C ASP A 467 16.19 -0.99 2.88
N ASN A 468 16.69 -0.98 1.63
CA ASN A 468 16.02 -0.35 0.49
C ASN A 468 15.31 -1.34 -0.46
N LYS A 469 15.27 -2.64 -0.12
CA LYS A 469 14.73 -3.69 -1.02
C LYS A 469 13.34 -4.20 -0.63
N HIS A 470 12.78 -3.70 0.48
CA HIS A 470 11.44 -4.06 0.93
C HIS A 470 10.44 -3.02 0.47
N PHE A 471 9.33 -3.48 -0.12
CA PHE A 471 8.24 -2.59 -0.49
C PHE A 471 7.61 -1.97 0.76
N ASN A 472 7.88 -0.69 0.98
CA ASN A 472 7.39 0.09 2.11
C ASN A 472 6.24 1.04 1.72
N GLY A 473 5.76 0.94 0.48
CA GLY A 473 4.73 1.82 -0.07
C GLY A 473 3.33 1.57 0.52
N SER A 474 2.46 2.56 0.34
CA SER A 474 1.06 2.53 0.78
C SER A 474 0.19 1.49 0.06
N ASN A 475 0.65 0.91 -1.07
CA ASN A 475 -0.09 -0.12 -1.82
C ASN A 475 -0.08 -1.51 -1.14
N ALA A 476 0.54 -1.65 0.03
CA ALA A 476 0.65 -2.91 0.76
C ALA A 476 -0.65 -3.30 1.51
N TYR A 477 -1.69 -2.47 1.48
CA TYR A 477 -2.93 -2.69 2.23
C TYR A 477 -4.18 -2.47 1.36
N LEU A 478 -5.02 -3.51 1.26
CA LEU A 478 -6.23 -3.59 0.45
C LEU A 478 -7.41 -2.81 1.03
N VAL A 479 -7.35 -1.51 0.96
CA VAL A 479 -8.49 -0.61 1.07
C VAL A 479 -8.07 0.52 0.14
N TRP A 480 -8.75 0.93 -0.98
CA TRP A 480 -8.92 2.27 -1.74
C TRP A 480 -10.32 2.39 -2.18
N VAL A 481 -10.63 3.66 -2.46
CA VAL A 481 -11.35 3.98 -3.68
C VAL A 481 -10.70 5.14 -4.43
N GLY A 482 -10.26 4.84 -5.66
CA GLY A 482 -10.20 5.79 -6.78
C GLY A 482 -11.48 5.66 -7.63
N ALA A 483 -11.48 6.18 -8.85
CA ALA A 483 -12.69 6.26 -9.69
C ALA A 483 -13.37 4.88 -9.96
N PRO A 484 -14.70 4.84 -10.24
CA PRO A 484 -15.53 3.62 -10.35
C PRO A 484 -15.04 2.52 -11.31
N GLU A 485 -14.16 2.87 -12.26
CA GLU A 485 -13.58 2.00 -13.29
C GLU A 485 -12.36 1.19 -12.82
N TYR A 486 -11.86 1.41 -11.61
CA TYR A 486 -10.72 0.67 -11.04
C TYR A 486 -11.20 -0.38 -10.01
N MET A 487 -10.84 -1.66 -10.21
CA MET A 487 -10.88 -2.64 -9.11
C MET A 487 -9.85 -2.25 -8.02
N TYR A 488 -10.19 -2.49 -6.74
CA TYR A 488 -9.88 -1.68 -5.54
C TYR A 488 -8.46 -1.78 -4.86
N GLN A 489 -7.74 -0.65 -4.54
CA GLN A 489 -6.47 -0.49 -3.69
C GLN A 489 -6.07 0.97 -3.19
N ASN A 490 -6.10 1.39 -1.88
CA ASN A 490 -5.96 2.81 -1.33
C ASN A 490 -4.53 3.12 -1.12
N PRO A 491 -4.05 4.20 -1.75
CA PRO A 491 -3.13 5.16 -1.16
C PRO A 491 -3.70 5.79 0.12
N GLY A 492 -3.66 5.05 1.21
CA GLY A 492 -3.79 5.60 2.56
C GLY A 492 -2.48 6.19 3.08
N ALA A 493 -1.92 7.18 2.38
CA ALA A 493 -1.05 8.27 2.90
C ALA A 493 -0.48 9.08 1.73
N VAL A 494 -1.22 10.06 1.20
CA VAL A 494 -0.57 11.18 0.52
C VAL A 494 -0.08 12.11 1.62
N PHE A 495 1.22 12.14 1.86
CA PHE A 495 1.83 13.19 2.66
C PHE A 495 1.78 14.48 1.84
N PRO A 496 1.34 15.62 2.39
CA PRO A 496 1.65 16.89 1.78
C PRO A 496 3.18 17.05 1.76
N LYS A 497 3.75 17.47 0.62
CA LYS A 497 5.16 17.88 0.44
C LYS A 497 5.66 18.94 1.45
N HIS A 498 4.82 19.38 2.39
CA HIS A 498 5.03 20.51 3.30
C HIS A 498 5.11 20.14 4.78
N LEU A 499 4.92 18.87 5.18
CA LEU A 499 5.24 18.46 6.55
C LEU A 499 6.75 18.18 6.68
N GLN A 500 7.56 19.23 6.51
CA GLN A 500 8.91 19.22 7.08
C GLN A 500 8.73 19.11 8.59
N ILE A 501 9.04 17.95 9.16
CA ILE A 501 9.34 17.88 10.59
C ILE A 501 10.50 18.86 10.79
N PRO A 502 10.34 19.94 11.59
CA PRO A 502 11.44 20.87 11.82
C PRO A 502 12.62 20.08 12.38
N THR A 503 13.79 20.18 11.73
CA THR A 503 15.07 19.53 12.09
C THR A 503 15.66 20.07 13.40
N ARG A 504 14.83 20.35 14.40
CA ARG A 504 15.23 20.86 15.72
C ARG A 504 14.87 19.95 16.89
N TYR A 505 14.44 18.71 16.61
CA TYR A 505 14.12 17.69 17.61
C TYR A 505 14.96 16.41 17.52
N LEU A 506 16.02 16.41 16.70
CA LEU A 506 16.92 15.26 16.50
C LEU A 506 18.31 15.42 17.17
N GLU A 507 18.59 16.56 17.78
CA GLU A 507 19.78 16.71 18.61
C GLU A 507 19.45 16.22 20.04
N ASN A 508 20.16 15.17 20.46
CA ASN A 508 20.05 14.41 21.72
C ASN A 508 19.24 13.10 21.67
N ILE A 509 19.47 12.27 20.65
CA ILE A 509 19.49 10.80 20.83
C ILE A 509 20.81 10.44 21.54
N ASP A 510 21.03 11.04 22.70
CA ASP A 510 22.20 10.75 23.51
C ASP A 510 22.01 9.37 24.13
N LYS A 511 22.95 8.46 23.82
CA LYS A 511 23.24 7.21 24.56
C LYS A 511 22.44 5.95 24.18
N MET A 512 22.44 5.56 22.91
CA MET A 512 22.33 4.14 22.54
C MET A 512 23.68 3.58 22.09
N CYS A 513 24.56 3.35 23.08
CA CYS A 513 25.55 2.25 23.11
C CYS A 513 26.32 2.33 24.44
N PRO A 514 26.31 1.29 25.29
CA PRO A 514 27.39 1.08 26.24
C PRO A 514 28.51 0.28 25.57
N ASP A 515 29.66 0.97 25.47
CA ASP A 515 31.04 0.53 25.70
C ASP A 515 31.56 -0.74 25.02
N ASP A 516 32.44 -0.54 24.02
CA ASP A 516 33.79 -1.11 24.04
C ASP A 516 34.77 -0.31 23.15
N GLU A 517 36.03 -0.32 23.57
CA GLU A 517 37.09 0.67 23.33
C GLU A 517 37.69 0.75 21.92
N ASN A 518 38.29 1.93 21.65
CA ASN A 518 39.32 2.25 20.65
C ASN A 518 38.93 2.26 19.17
N THR A 519 38.72 3.46 18.62
CA THR A 519 39.61 4.03 17.59
C THR A 519 39.26 5.50 17.35
N ALA A 520 40.25 6.37 17.50
CA ALA A 520 40.14 7.81 17.29
C ALA A 520 40.22 8.14 15.80
N HIS A 521 39.37 9.03 15.28
CA HIS A 521 39.73 9.96 14.20
C HIS A 521 38.89 11.26 14.27
N ALA A 522 39.59 12.35 13.98
CA ALA A 522 39.33 13.76 14.27
C ALA A 522 37.98 14.36 13.78
N VAL A 523 37.43 15.23 14.63
CA VAL A 523 36.39 16.21 14.32
C VAL A 523 37.02 17.43 13.62
N ILE A 524 36.41 17.90 12.54
CA ILE A 524 36.64 19.22 11.95
C ILE A 524 35.37 20.05 12.18
N GLU A 525 35.49 21.12 12.96
CA GLU A 525 34.43 22.10 13.23
C GLU A 525 34.10 22.94 11.99
N ALA A 526 32.83 23.31 11.84
CA ALA A 526 32.35 24.23 10.79
C ALA A 526 32.46 25.69 11.25
N ASP A 527 33.00 26.54 10.38
CA ASP A 527 33.01 27.99 10.54
C ASP A 527 31.60 28.58 10.32
N ALA A 528 31.26 29.56 11.15
CA ALA A 528 30.02 30.33 11.12
C ALA A 528 30.28 31.75 10.62
N TYR A 529 29.54 32.22 9.60
CA TYR A 529 29.29 33.64 9.22
C TYR A 529 28.28 33.63 8.06
N ASP A 530 27.38 34.57 7.79
CA ASP A 530 26.76 35.72 8.46
C ASP A 530 25.65 36.19 7.49
N ASP A 531 24.59 36.79 8.01
CA ASP A 531 23.48 37.38 7.27
C ASP A 531 23.93 38.69 6.58
N GLY A 532 23.52 38.95 5.33
CA GLY A 532 23.61 40.32 4.79
C GLY A 532 23.61 40.53 3.27
N ASP A 533 22.40 40.53 2.70
CA ASP A 533 21.86 41.53 1.76
C ASP A 533 22.42 41.75 0.31
N SER A 534 21.43 41.92 -0.58
CA SER A 534 21.36 42.81 -1.75
C SER A 534 21.64 42.32 -3.19
N THR A 535 20.52 42.01 -3.86
CA THR A 535 20.02 42.51 -5.16
C THR A 535 20.75 42.27 -6.49
N LEU A 536 19.92 41.81 -7.44
CA LEU A 536 19.91 42.01 -8.90
C LEU A 536 20.87 41.19 -9.79
N SER A 537 20.33 40.13 -10.39
CA SER A 537 20.33 40.00 -11.86
C SER A 537 19.03 39.33 -12.30
N SER A 538 18.27 40.07 -13.11
CA SER A 538 17.16 39.57 -13.92
C SER A 538 17.67 38.71 -15.08
N ASP A 539 16.76 37.90 -15.62
CA ASP A 539 16.85 37.06 -16.83
C ASP A 539 17.59 35.71 -16.58
N ILE A 540 16.96 34.53 -16.58
CA ILE A 540 15.94 33.96 -17.46
C ILE A 540 15.02 33.05 -16.60
N GLN A 541 13.77 33.44 -16.36
CA GLN A 541 12.75 32.49 -15.90
C GLN A 541 12.29 31.68 -17.11
N SER A 542 12.78 30.45 -17.25
CA SER A 542 12.10 29.45 -18.09
C SER A 542 10.76 29.14 -17.44
N SER A 543 9.68 29.50 -18.13
CA SER A 543 8.31 29.35 -17.67
C SER A 543 7.86 27.90 -17.85
N THR A 544 8.26 26.99 -16.96
CA THR A 544 7.55 25.72 -16.81
C THR A 544 6.21 26.00 -16.13
N ALA A 545 5.11 25.90 -16.88
CA ALA A 545 3.78 26.03 -16.31
C ALA A 545 3.50 24.83 -15.40
N SER A 546 2.86 25.07 -14.25
CA SER A 546 2.40 23.97 -13.39
C SER A 546 1.44 23.04 -14.15
N LEU A 547 1.57 21.74 -13.91
CA LEU A 547 0.66 20.69 -14.40
C LEU A 547 -0.81 21.14 -14.39
N THR A 548 -1.43 21.22 -15.57
CA THR A 548 -2.87 21.45 -15.68
C THR A 548 -3.63 20.16 -15.43
N ALA A 549 -4.82 20.23 -14.83
CA ALA A 549 -5.66 19.04 -14.59
C ALA A 549 -5.98 18.27 -15.89
N SER A 550 -6.01 18.96 -17.02
CA SER A 550 -6.24 18.37 -18.34
C SER A 550 -5.15 17.39 -18.78
N ILE A 551 -3.88 17.58 -18.37
CA ILE A 551 -2.77 16.67 -18.70
C ILE A 551 -2.97 15.27 -18.06
N LEU A 552 -3.75 15.19 -16.97
CA LEU A 552 -4.08 13.94 -16.29
C LEU A 552 -5.36 13.27 -16.83
N GLU A 553 -6.03 13.87 -17.82
CA GLU A 553 -7.19 13.27 -18.49
C GLU A 553 -6.71 12.25 -19.54
N TYR A 554 -6.28 11.09 -19.06
CA TYR A 554 -5.79 9.98 -19.88
C TYR A 554 -6.89 9.35 -20.73
N ARG A 555 -6.54 8.88 -21.93
CA ARG A 555 -7.45 8.07 -22.75
C ARG A 555 -7.64 6.71 -22.07
N ASN A 556 -8.88 6.24 -21.97
CA ASN A 556 -9.16 4.89 -21.51
C ASN A 556 -9.60 4.02 -22.70
N ILE A 557 -8.79 3.01 -23.04
CA ILE A 557 -9.06 2.08 -24.14
C ILE A 557 -9.10 0.67 -23.55
N HIS A 558 -10.29 0.06 -23.58
CA HIS A 558 -10.54 -1.29 -23.05
C HIS A 558 -10.03 -1.51 -21.61
N GLY A 559 -10.11 -0.49 -20.74
CA GLY A 559 -9.72 -0.58 -19.33
C GLY A 559 -8.24 -0.30 -19.06
N ARG A 560 -7.48 0.15 -20.07
CA ARG A 560 -6.08 0.56 -19.97
C ARG A 560 -5.97 2.07 -20.20
N THR A 561 -5.08 2.75 -19.49
CA THR A 561 -4.88 4.21 -19.66
C THR A 561 -3.72 4.50 -20.61
N PHE A 562 -3.84 5.55 -21.41
CA PHE A 562 -2.83 6.05 -22.34
C PHE A 562 -2.65 7.56 -22.16
N HIS A 563 -1.60 8.13 -22.74
CA HIS A 563 -1.30 9.57 -22.67
C HIS A 563 -2.54 10.44 -22.98
N SER A 564 -2.59 11.63 -22.37
CA SER A 564 -3.73 12.54 -22.54
C SER A 564 -3.75 13.17 -23.94
N GLN A 565 -4.96 13.35 -24.50
CA GLN A 565 -5.16 14.16 -25.72
C GLN A 565 -5.17 15.67 -25.43
N SER A 566 -5.18 16.06 -24.17
CA SER A 566 -5.17 17.46 -23.72
C SER A 566 -3.77 17.93 -23.29
N GLY A 567 -2.74 17.12 -23.53
CA GLY A 567 -1.32 17.43 -23.29
C GLY A 567 -0.69 18.25 -24.43
N PRO A 568 0.64 18.47 -24.40
CA PRO A 568 1.36 19.10 -25.50
C PRO A 568 1.25 18.23 -26.76
N GLY A 569 0.75 18.79 -27.86
CA GLY A 569 0.64 18.10 -29.15
C GLY A 569 -0.55 17.13 -29.30
N ASP A 570 -0.89 16.80 -30.55
CA ASP A 570 -1.80 15.68 -30.88
C ASP A 570 -1.00 14.36 -30.88
N ALA A 571 -0.26 14.10 -29.80
CA ALA A 571 0.51 12.87 -29.68
C ALA A 571 -0.46 11.67 -29.76
N ASP A 572 -0.04 10.60 -30.43
CA ASP A 572 -0.89 9.42 -30.68
C ASP A 572 -0.07 8.15 -30.41
N TYR A 573 0.50 8.10 -29.21
CA TYR A 573 1.34 7.02 -28.71
C TYR A 573 0.54 5.74 -28.43
N TRP A 574 1.20 4.59 -28.64
CA TRP A 574 0.56 3.28 -28.70
C TRP A 574 0.60 2.49 -27.39
N ALA A 575 1.52 2.82 -26.48
CA ALA A 575 1.71 2.06 -25.24
C ALA A 575 0.91 2.68 -24.07
N PRO A 576 0.39 1.86 -23.15
CA PRO A 576 -0.32 2.35 -21.97
C PRO A 576 0.61 3.10 -21.00
N ASN A 577 0.03 3.83 -20.05
CA ASN A 577 0.73 4.54 -18.97
C ASN A 577 0.23 4.15 -17.56
N ASP A 578 -0.55 3.07 -17.46
CA ASP A 578 -1.05 2.53 -16.19
C ASP A 578 0.02 1.78 -15.37
N ASP A 579 -0.23 1.62 -14.06
CA ASP A 579 0.68 0.97 -13.11
C ASP A 579 1.12 -0.44 -13.55
N GLN A 580 0.24 -1.18 -14.22
CA GLN A 580 0.58 -2.51 -14.74
C GLN A 580 1.63 -2.42 -15.85
N HIS A 581 1.50 -1.47 -16.78
CA HIS A 581 2.51 -1.22 -17.79
C HIS A 581 3.81 -0.65 -17.19
N ASN A 582 3.70 0.28 -16.23
CA ASN A 582 4.87 0.84 -15.53
C ASN A 582 5.66 -0.24 -14.79
N THR A 583 4.98 -1.18 -14.11
CA THR A 583 5.63 -2.33 -13.46
C THR A 583 6.36 -3.20 -14.48
N SER A 584 5.77 -3.44 -15.66
CA SER A 584 6.42 -4.16 -16.76
C SER A 584 7.69 -3.43 -17.23
N MET A 585 7.64 -2.10 -17.38
CA MET A 585 8.79 -1.28 -17.78
C MET A 585 9.91 -1.28 -16.73
N ASP A 586 9.59 -1.23 -15.43
CA ASP A 586 10.58 -1.28 -14.36
C ASP A 586 11.30 -2.65 -14.31
N ILE A 587 10.58 -3.74 -14.55
CA ILE A 587 11.18 -5.07 -14.69
C ILE A 587 12.06 -5.12 -15.96
N GLN A 588 11.61 -4.54 -17.08
CA GLN A 588 12.43 -4.45 -18.30
C GLN A 588 13.71 -3.64 -18.08
N HIS A 589 13.65 -2.55 -17.32
CA HIS A 589 14.85 -1.80 -16.97
C HIS A 589 15.89 -2.70 -16.27
N HIS A 590 15.45 -3.52 -15.32
CA HIS A 590 16.32 -4.49 -14.67
C HIS A 590 16.91 -5.52 -15.67
N VAL A 591 16.09 -6.02 -16.61
CA VAL A 591 16.53 -6.92 -17.69
C VAL A 591 17.66 -6.26 -18.50
N TRP A 592 17.51 -5.00 -18.88
CA TRP A 592 18.53 -4.25 -19.64
C TRP A 592 19.81 -4.05 -18.83
N THR A 593 19.71 -3.69 -17.56
CA THR A 593 20.86 -3.54 -16.68
C THR A 593 21.63 -4.87 -16.53
N LEU A 594 20.94 -6.02 -16.41
CA LEU A 594 21.59 -7.33 -16.41
C LEU A 594 22.23 -7.67 -17.76
N LEU A 595 21.54 -7.35 -18.87
CA LEU A 595 22.03 -7.56 -20.23
C LEU A 595 23.31 -6.76 -20.50
N HIS A 596 23.43 -5.56 -19.92
CA HIS A 596 24.55 -4.63 -20.08
C HIS A 596 25.63 -4.73 -18.99
N ASP A 597 25.60 -5.78 -18.17
CA ASP A 597 26.59 -5.97 -17.08
C ASP A 597 26.60 -4.82 -16.07
N GLY A 598 25.42 -4.29 -15.75
CA GLY A 598 25.24 -3.21 -14.78
C GLY A 598 25.41 -1.81 -15.33
N LYS A 599 25.67 -1.64 -16.64
CA LYS A 599 25.91 -0.32 -17.24
C LYS A 599 24.61 0.35 -17.70
N LEU A 600 24.49 1.64 -17.40
CA LEU A 600 23.38 2.48 -17.87
C LEU A 600 23.61 3.06 -19.27
N ASN A 601 24.87 3.17 -19.72
CA ASN A 601 25.23 3.65 -21.05
C ASN A 601 26.42 2.87 -21.66
N PHE A 602 26.54 2.90 -22.99
CA PHE A 602 27.71 2.38 -23.71
C PHE A 602 28.57 3.46 -24.36
N ALA A 603 28.02 4.65 -24.59
CA ALA A 603 28.74 5.82 -25.05
C ALA A 603 29.91 6.11 -24.09
N PRO A 604 31.10 6.41 -24.61
CA PRO A 604 32.28 6.69 -23.78
C PRO A 604 32.20 8.11 -23.20
N LEU A 605 31.39 8.27 -22.18
CA LEU A 605 31.20 9.53 -21.47
C LEU A 605 32.44 9.88 -20.63
N PRO A 606 32.75 11.18 -20.46
CA PRO A 606 33.80 11.62 -19.54
C PRO A 606 33.41 11.35 -18.07
N ASP A 607 34.40 11.34 -17.17
CA ASP A 607 34.19 11.15 -15.73
C ASP A 607 33.27 12.21 -15.09
N GLN A 608 33.10 13.36 -15.74
CA GLN A 608 32.17 14.41 -15.33
C GLN A 608 31.25 14.74 -16.50
N VAL A 609 29.99 14.33 -16.39
CA VAL A 609 28.93 14.68 -17.35
C VAL A 609 28.15 15.86 -16.77
N GLY A 610 27.87 16.88 -17.59
CA GLY A 610 27.26 18.13 -17.10
C GLY A 610 25.72 18.08 -17.10
N LYS A 611 25.12 18.11 -18.29
CA LYS A 611 23.67 18.04 -18.50
C LYS A 611 23.31 16.83 -19.35
N VAL A 612 22.31 16.07 -18.89
CA VAL A 612 21.83 14.86 -19.55
C VAL A 612 20.34 14.99 -19.86
N LEU A 613 19.94 14.57 -21.06
CA LEU A 613 18.54 14.50 -21.50
C LEU A 613 18.15 13.04 -21.72
N ASP A 614 17.09 12.58 -21.05
CA ASP A 614 16.47 11.26 -21.25
C ASP A 614 15.12 11.44 -21.97
N VAL A 615 15.06 11.03 -23.24
CA VAL A 615 13.92 11.25 -24.13
C VAL A 615 12.99 10.03 -24.11
N GLY A 616 11.73 10.24 -23.76
CA GLY A 616 10.78 9.14 -23.56
C GLY A 616 11.07 8.39 -22.26
N THR A 617 11.23 9.13 -21.16
CA THR A 617 11.77 8.60 -19.90
C THR A 617 10.88 7.54 -19.23
N GLY A 618 9.61 7.41 -19.62
CA GLY A 618 8.70 6.39 -19.11
C GLY A 618 8.48 6.51 -17.59
N THR A 619 8.87 5.50 -16.80
CA THR A 619 8.80 5.59 -15.33
C THR A 619 9.86 6.51 -14.71
N GLY A 620 10.82 6.98 -15.51
CA GLY A 620 11.94 7.80 -15.03
C GLY A 620 13.08 7.00 -14.41
N ILE A 621 12.96 5.67 -14.32
CA ILE A 621 13.90 4.82 -13.57
C ILE A 621 15.34 4.91 -14.09
N TRP A 622 15.55 5.00 -15.42
CA TRP A 622 16.90 5.18 -15.96
C TRP A 622 17.47 6.56 -15.63
N ALA A 623 16.67 7.62 -15.75
CA ALA A 623 17.11 8.97 -15.41
C ALA A 623 17.49 9.10 -13.92
N ILE A 624 16.74 8.41 -13.05
CA ILE A 624 17.00 8.34 -11.61
C ILE A 624 18.30 7.57 -11.34
N ASP A 625 18.44 6.36 -11.88
CA ASP A 625 19.65 5.55 -11.69
C ASP A 625 20.90 6.26 -12.24
N PHE A 626 20.77 6.95 -13.39
CA PHE A 626 21.87 7.73 -13.97
C PHE A 626 22.21 8.94 -13.09
N ALA A 627 21.22 9.65 -12.55
CA ALA A 627 21.43 10.77 -11.64
C ALA A 627 22.10 10.36 -10.33
N ASP A 628 21.81 9.15 -9.84
CA ASP A 628 22.45 8.56 -8.65
C ASP A 628 23.90 8.11 -8.92
N GLU A 629 24.18 7.52 -10.09
CA GLU A 629 25.56 7.17 -10.50
C GLU A 629 26.41 8.41 -10.82
N HIS A 630 25.77 9.50 -11.24
CA HIS A 630 26.40 10.76 -11.66
C HIS A 630 25.86 11.96 -10.88
N PRO A 631 26.17 12.10 -9.58
CA PRO A 631 25.66 13.20 -8.75
C PRO A 631 26.15 14.59 -9.20
N GLU A 632 27.19 14.65 -10.04
CA GLU A 632 27.68 15.88 -10.69
C GLU A 632 26.83 16.32 -11.89
N SER A 633 26.09 15.40 -12.50
CA SER A 633 25.23 15.66 -13.66
C SER A 633 23.91 16.29 -13.23
N THR A 634 23.32 17.13 -14.09
CA THR A 634 21.88 17.45 -14.03
C THR A 634 21.15 16.63 -15.10
N VAL A 635 20.22 15.79 -14.67
CA VAL A 635 19.45 14.90 -15.54
C VAL A 635 18.04 15.45 -15.72
N LEU A 636 17.61 15.59 -16.97
CA LEU A 636 16.26 15.97 -17.36
C LEU A 636 15.63 14.78 -18.12
N GLY A 637 14.59 14.18 -17.57
CA GLY A 637 13.76 13.23 -18.29
C GLY A 637 12.52 13.89 -18.89
N VAL A 638 12.09 13.44 -20.06
CA VAL A 638 10.93 13.99 -20.77
C VAL A 638 10.01 12.86 -21.21
N ASP A 639 8.72 12.98 -20.93
CA ASP A 639 7.71 12.02 -21.38
C ASP A 639 6.37 12.71 -21.70
N LEU A 640 5.49 12.03 -22.43
CA LEU A 640 4.12 12.48 -22.68
C LEU A 640 3.23 12.35 -21.43
N SER A 641 3.56 11.43 -20.52
CA SER A 641 2.78 11.16 -19.31
C SER A 641 3.60 11.42 -18.03
N PRO A 642 3.03 12.10 -17.02
CA PRO A 642 3.65 12.25 -15.71
C PRO A 642 3.48 10.97 -14.87
N THR A 643 4.20 9.90 -15.22
CA THR A 643 4.20 8.59 -14.54
C THR A 643 5.40 8.38 -13.63
N GLN A 644 6.26 9.39 -13.49
CA GLN A 644 7.51 9.30 -12.72
C GLN A 644 7.25 9.48 -11.21
N PRO A 645 8.10 8.90 -10.33
CA PRO A 645 7.89 8.97 -8.89
C PRO A 645 8.06 10.39 -8.32
N ASP A 646 7.42 10.64 -7.18
CA ASP A 646 7.50 11.95 -6.50
C ASP A 646 8.85 12.24 -5.83
N TRP A 647 9.60 11.18 -5.48
CA TRP A 647 10.93 11.30 -4.87
C TRP A 647 12.00 11.14 -5.93
N LEU A 648 12.78 12.21 -6.13
CA LEU A 648 13.80 12.29 -7.16
C LEU A 648 15.14 12.62 -6.50
N PRO A 649 16.27 12.12 -7.05
CA PRO A 649 17.58 12.69 -6.78
C PRO A 649 17.56 14.21 -6.99
N PRO A 650 18.28 15.01 -6.18
CA PRO A 650 18.22 16.48 -6.23
C PRO A 650 18.66 17.05 -7.58
N ASN A 651 19.38 16.25 -8.37
CA ASN A 651 19.89 16.55 -9.69
C ASN A 651 19.05 15.95 -10.84
N CYS A 652 17.90 15.33 -10.56
CA CYS A 652 16.99 14.77 -11.56
C CYS A 652 15.68 15.57 -11.61
N LYS A 653 15.20 15.87 -12.82
CA LYS A 653 13.92 16.57 -13.07
C LYS A 653 13.17 15.92 -14.23
N PHE A 654 11.85 16.12 -14.24
CA PHE A 654 10.98 15.62 -15.30
C PHE A 654 10.13 16.74 -15.91
N GLU A 655 10.03 16.73 -17.24
CA GLU A 655 9.19 17.63 -18.03
C GLU A 655 8.18 16.81 -18.86
N ILE A 656 7.01 17.39 -19.10
CA ILE A 656 5.98 16.79 -19.95
C ILE A 656 6.02 17.51 -21.28
N ASP A 657 6.47 16.82 -22.33
CA ASP A 657 6.60 17.40 -23.66
C ASP A 657 6.46 16.34 -24.77
N ASP A 658 5.98 16.75 -25.94
CA ASP A 658 5.93 15.92 -27.14
C ASP A 658 7.19 16.13 -27.97
N VAL A 659 8.16 15.25 -27.75
CA VAL A 659 9.47 15.25 -28.43
C VAL A 659 9.38 14.90 -29.92
N SER A 660 8.20 14.61 -30.47
CA SER A 660 7.97 14.54 -31.91
C SER A 660 7.80 15.92 -32.57
N LEU A 661 7.57 16.96 -31.77
CA LEU A 661 7.53 18.36 -32.21
C LEU A 661 8.93 18.99 -32.14
N ALA A 662 9.03 20.27 -32.51
CA ALA A 662 10.30 21.01 -32.39
C ALA A 662 10.67 21.16 -30.91
N TRP A 663 11.90 20.79 -30.54
CA TRP A 663 12.35 20.80 -29.16
C TRP A 663 12.59 22.24 -28.68
N THR A 664 12.19 22.52 -27.45
CA THR A 664 12.24 23.87 -26.88
C THR A 664 13.60 24.23 -26.27
N TRP A 665 14.49 23.24 -26.10
CA TRP A 665 15.84 23.44 -25.57
C TRP A 665 16.77 24.11 -26.58
N THR A 666 17.80 24.77 -26.04
CA THR A 666 18.76 25.54 -26.84
C THR A 666 19.79 24.64 -27.53
N ASP A 667 20.38 25.15 -28.62
CA ASP A 667 21.45 24.46 -29.33
C ASP A 667 22.64 24.19 -28.38
N ASN A 668 23.25 23.01 -28.50
CA ASN A 668 24.44 22.64 -27.71
C ASN A 668 24.24 22.73 -26.18
N GLU A 669 23.08 22.33 -25.68
CA GLU A 669 22.75 22.37 -24.26
C GLU A 669 23.19 21.13 -23.47
N PHE A 670 23.10 19.94 -24.06
CA PHE A 670 23.29 18.67 -23.34
C PHE A 670 24.61 17.98 -23.72
N ASP A 671 25.29 17.43 -22.72
CA ASP A 671 26.53 16.64 -22.90
C ASP A 671 26.20 15.21 -23.36
N PHE A 672 25.05 14.68 -22.93
CA PHE A 672 24.55 13.36 -23.30
C PHE A 672 23.04 13.39 -23.53
N VAL A 673 22.59 12.78 -24.62
CA VAL A 673 21.16 12.54 -24.90
C VAL A 673 20.94 11.03 -25.01
N HIS A 674 20.02 10.51 -24.21
CA HIS A 674 19.68 9.10 -24.16
C HIS A 674 18.23 8.90 -24.65
N LEU A 675 18.03 7.83 -25.43
CA LEU A 675 16.73 7.34 -25.87
C LEU A 675 16.68 5.83 -25.62
N ARG A 676 15.51 5.31 -25.25
CA ARG A 676 15.34 3.88 -25.04
C ARG A 676 13.94 3.40 -25.37
N THR A 677 13.85 2.33 -26.16
CA THR A 677 12.60 1.61 -26.49
C THR A 677 11.52 2.52 -27.06
N MET A 678 11.90 3.38 -28.00
CA MET A 678 11.04 4.37 -28.65
C MET A 678 10.45 3.85 -29.98
N PHE A 679 10.62 2.57 -30.32
CA PHE A 679 9.91 1.95 -31.44
C PHE A 679 8.38 2.19 -31.36
N GLY A 680 7.78 2.55 -32.50
CA GLY A 680 6.37 2.94 -32.56
C GLY A 680 6.06 4.34 -31.98
N SER A 681 7.02 5.07 -31.42
CA SER A 681 6.79 6.41 -30.87
C SER A 681 6.72 7.50 -31.92
N PHE A 682 7.40 7.36 -33.07
CA PHE A 682 7.58 8.46 -34.03
C PHE A 682 7.16 8.09 -35.46
N THR A 683 6.56 9.07 -36.15
CA THR A 683 6.33 9.01 -37.60
C THR A 683 7.52 9.55 -38.39
N ASP A 684 8.32 10.44 -37.80
CA ASP A 684 9.56 10.99 -38.36
C ASP A 684 10.72 10.85 -37.36
N TRP A 685 11.44 9.73 -37.46
CA TRP A 685 12.65 9.50 -36.68
C TRP A 685 13.80 10.45 -37.04
N GLN A 686 13.86 10.91 -38.30
CA GLN A 686 14.93 11.81 -38.72
C GLN A 686 14.81 13.16 -38.02
N HIS A 687 13.60 13.67 -37.83
CA HIS A 687 13.33 14.87 -37.03
C HIS A 687 13.91 14.75 -35.61
N VAL A 688 13.60 13.66 -34.90
CA VAL A 688 14.07 13.42 -33.53
C VAL A 688 15.61 13.38 -33.46
N PHE A 689 16.27 12.68 -34.38
CA PHE A 689 17.74 12.65 -34.42
C PHE A 689 18.37 13.98 -34.84
N ASN A 690 17.72 14.78 -35.67
CA ASN A 690 18.18 16.13 -36.00
C ASN A 690 18.09 17.06 -34.77
N GLU A 691 17.00 16.98 -34.00
CA GLU A 691 16.85 17.75 -32.77
C GLU A 691 17.85 17.28 -31.69
N ALA A 692 18.02 15.97 -31.52
CA ALA A 692 19.05 15.40 -30.65
C ALA A 692 20.46 15.88 -31.03
N TYR A 693 20.77 15.92 -32.33
CA TYR A 693 22.03 16.48 -32.83
C TYR A 693 22.15 17.97 -32.51
N ARG A 694 21.08 18.75 -32.71
CA ARG A 694 21.07 20.20 -32.47
C ARG A 694 21.36 20.53 -31.00
N VAL A 695 20.66 19.88 -30.06
CA VAL A 695 20.79 20.16 -28.63
C VAL A 695 22.00 19.49 -27.98
N CYS A 696 22.56 18.45 -28.59
CA CYS A 696 23.81 17.84 -28.14
C CYS A 696 25.00 18.82 -28.35
N LYS A 697 25.87 18.95 -27.36
CA LYS A 697 27.09 19.76 -27.43
C LYS A 697 28.09 19.19 -28.43
N PRO A 698 28.94 20.03 -29.06
CA PRO A 698 30.09 19.54 -29.83
C PRO A 698 30.96 18.65 -28.95
N GLY A 699 31.27 17.43 -29.41
CA GLY A 699 31.97 16.41 -28.63
C GLY A 699 31.10 15.59 -27.67
N GLY A 700 29.83 15.96 -27.47
CA GLY A 700 28.85 15.19 -26.71
C GLY A 700 28.32 13.97 -27.48
N TYR A 701 27.55 13.13 -26.79
CA TYR A 701 27.04 11.87 -27.35
C TYR A 701 25.52 11.82 -27.37
N VAL A 702 25.00 11.11 -28.37
CA VAL A 702 23.62 10.62 -28.38
C VAL A 702 23.66 9.10 -28.42
N GLU A 703 22.92 8.45 -27.52
CA GLU A 703 22.78 7.00 -27.46
C GLU A 703 21.30 6.62 -27.52
N ASP A 704 21.00 5.61 -28.33
CA ASP A 704 19.67 5.06 -28.51
C ASP A 704 19.71 3.54 -28.36
N PHE A 705 18.87 3.00 -27.49
CA PHE A 705 18.69 1.56 -27.26
C PHE A 705 17.31 1.11 -27.73
N GLU A 706 17.27 0.17 -28.67
CA GLU A 706 16.03 -0.34 -29.24
C GLU A 706 15.94 -1.86 -29.17
N ALA A 707 14.71 -2.36 -29.06
CA ALA A 707 14.40 -3.78 -29.12
C ALA A 707 13.65 -4.11 -30.42
N SER A 708 13.95 -5.28 -30.98
CA SER A 708 13.20 -5.86 -32.09
C SER A 708 11.83 -6.35 -31.61
N ALA A 709 10.78 -6.03 -32.36
CA ALA A 709 9.46 -6.61 -32.15
C ALA A 709 9.38 -8.08 -32.62
N ASP A 710 10.36 -8.59 -33.38
CA ASP A 710 10.36 -9.97 -33.87
C ASP A 710 10.84 -10.95 -32.78
N LEU A 711 9.92 -11.76 -32.26
CA LEU A 711 10.25 -12.90 -31.40
C LEU A 711 10.68 -14.09 -32.27
N ILE A 712 11.91 -14.57 -32.07
CA ILE A 712 12.54 -15.59 -32.91
C ILE A 712 13.23 -16.68 -32.09
N SER A 713 13.72 -17.71 -32.78
CA SER A 713 14.53 -18.78 -32.21
C SER A 713 15.56 -19.25 -33.25
N ASP A 714 16.75 -19.66 -32.81
CA ASP A 714 17.78 -20.17 -33.73
C ASP A 714 17.48 -21.60 -34.22
N ASP A 715 16.68 -22.36 -33.48
CA ASP A 715 16.42 -23.78 -33.71
C ASP A 715 15.04 -24.06 -34.32
N GLY A 716 14.30 -23.02 -34.68
CA GLY A 716 12.99 -23.11 -35.31
C GLY A 716 11.87 -23.52 -34.36
N THR A 717 12.07 -23.45 -33.05
CA THR A 717 11.01 -23.68 -32.06
C THR A 717 9.95 -22.58 -32.07
N VAL A 718 10.32 -21.37 -32.49
CA VAL A 718 9.42 -20.26 -32.81
C VAL A 718 9.35 -20.09 -34.33
N THR A 719 8.20 -20.40 -34.93
CA THR A 719 8.02 -20.44 -36.39
C THR A 719 7.18 -19.27 -36.90
N ARG A 720 7.70 -18.51 -37.89
CA ARG A 720 6.97 -17.40 -38.53
C ARG A 720 5.75 -17.88 -39.33
N ASP A 721 4.81 -16.95 -39.50
CA ASP A 721 3.70 -16.96 -40.47
C ASP A 721 2.59 -18.01 -40.36
N ASN A 722 2.74 -19.17 -39.68
CA ASN A 722 1.64 -20.13 -39.49
C ASN A 722 1.81 -21.19 -38.35
N GLY A 723 2.80 -21.07 -37.46
CA GLY A 723 3.04 -22.12 -36.44
C GLY A 723 2.80 -21.74 -34.98
N THR A 724 3.47 -20.72 -34.44
CA THR A 724 3.36 -20.34 -33.03
C THR A 724 2.78 -18.92 -32.88
N ALA A 725 2.06 -18.65 -31.80
CA ALA A 725 1.59 -17.31 -31.47
C ALA A 725 2.77 -16.34 -31.24
N LEU A 726 3.86 -16.79 -30.61
CA LEU A 726 5.08 -15.99 -30.47
C LEU A 726 5.66 -15.59 -31.84
N GLY A 727 5.66 -16.48 -32.82
CA GLY A 727 6.16 -16.19 -34.17
C GLY A 727 5.26 -15.27 -35.00
N GLN A 728 4.02 -15.02 -34.56
CA GLN A 728 3.09 -14.06 -35.17
C GLN A 728 3.25 -12.64 -34.58
N TRP A 729 3.84 -12.52 -33.39
CA TRP A 729 3.93 -11.28 -32.62
C TRP A 729 4.48 -10.11 -33.45
N GLY A 730 5.73 -10.19 -33.89
CA GLY A 730 6.38 -9.10 -34.63
C GLY A 730 5.63 -8.70 -35.88
N LYS A 731 5.12 -9.67 -36.66
CA LYS A 731 4.31 -9.41 -37.86
C LYS A 731 3.08 -8.54 -37.57
N LEU A 732 2.35 -8.83 -36.51
CA LEU A 732 1.14 -8.09 -36.15
C LEU A 732 1.47 -6.67 -35.70
N PHE A 733 2.56 -6.50 -34.94
CA PHE A 733 3.05 -5.17 -34.57
C PHE A 733 3.56 -4.37 -35.79
N HIS A 734 4.30 -5.00 -36.70
CA HIS A 734 4.73 -4.36 -37.96
C HIS A 734 3.55 -3.95 -38.82
N GLU A 735 2.50 -4.77 -38.92
CA GLU A 735 1.28 -4.40 -39.64
C GLU A 735 0.56 -3.21 -38.98
N ALA A 736 0.46 -3.20 -37.65
CA ALA A 736 -0.15 -2.09 -36.91
C ALA A 736 0.66 -0.79 -37.09
N GLY A 737 1.99 -0.85 -36.94
CA GLY A 737 2.88 0.29 -37.14
C GLY A 737 2.83 0.85 -38.56
N TRP A 738 2.71 -0.02 -39.57
CA TRP A 738 2.52 0.41 -40.96
C TRP A 738 1.22 1.19 -41.17
N LYS A 739 0.12 0.77 -40.52
CA LYS A 739 -1.18 1.46 -40.60
C LYS A 739 -1.18 2.84 -39.93
N THR A 740 -0.39 3.02 -38.87
CA THR A 740 -0.28 4.30 -38.14
C THR A 740 0.83 5.19 -38.69
N GLY A 741 1.71 4.66 -39.56
CA GLY A 741 2.92 5.34 -40.01
C GLY A 741 4.02 5.42 -38.94
N ARG A 742 3.87 4.72 -37.82
CA ARG A 742 4.84 4.67 -36.71
C ARG A 742 5.55 3.33 -36.73
N SER A 743 6.78 3.29 -37.23
CA SER A 743 7.50 2.03 -37.47
C SER A 743 7.79 1.29 -36.16
N MET A 744 7.41 0.01 -36.10
CA MET A 744 7.79 -0.95 -35.06
C MET A 744 9.09 -1.71 -35.42
N ALA A 745 9.70 -1.36 -36.56
CA ALA A 745 10.82 -2.08 -37.17
C ALA A 745 12.13 -1.29 -37.07
N VAL A 746 12.33 -0.51 -36.02
CA VAL A 746 13.49 0.39 -35.85
C VAL A 746 14.82 -0.37 -35.94
N PHE A 747 14.88 -1.56 -35.34
CA PHE A 747 16.01 -2.47 -35.43
C PHE A 747 16.18 -3.03 -36.85
N GLU A 748 15.12 -3.60 -37.43
CA GLU A 748 15.16 -4.28 -38.74
C GLU A 748 15.46 -3.32 -39.89
N GLU A 749 15.01 -2.08 -39.80
CA GLU A 749 15.18 -1.04 -40.81
C GLU A 749 16.50 -0.28 -40.65
N ASP A 750 17.31 -0.58 -39.63
CA ASP A 750 18.57 0.13 -39.33
C ASP A 750 18.36 1.64 -39.14
N THR A 751 17.20 2.03 -38.61
CA THR A 751 16.72 3.42 -38.54
C THR A 751 17.67 4.29 -37.71
N GLN A 752 18.11 3.80 -36.55
CA GLN A 752 19.02 4.51 -35.65
C GLN A 752 20.30 4.94 -36.37
N VAL A 753 20.97 4.01 -37.07
CA VAL A 753 22.23 4.26 -37.79
C VAL A 753 22.02 5.21 -38.96
N LYS A 754 20.95 5.02 -39.74
CA LYS A 754 20.64 5.89 -40.88
C LYS A 754 20.36 7.32 -40.43
N CYS A 755 19.54 7.48 -39.39
CA CYS A 755 19.17 8.79 -38.89
C CYS A 755 20.34 9.51 -38.22
N MET A 756 21.17 8.80 -37.45
CA MET A 756 22.39 9.39 -36.88
C MET A 756 23.37 9.86 -37.98
N LYS A 757 23.60 9.06 -39.02
CA LYS A 757 24.47 9.46 -40.15
C LYS A 757 23.93 10.68 -40.88
N ALA A 758 22.62 10.71 -41.13
CA ALA A 758 21.98 11.82 -41.83
C ALA A 758 21.97 13.12 -41.00
N ALA A 759 21.87 13.02 -39.68
CA ALA A 759 21.96 14.17 -38.77
C ALA A 759 23.40 14.73 -38.64
N GLY A 760 24.41 13.93 -38.98
CA GLY A 760 25.82 14.35 -39.00
C GLY A 760 26.66 13.83 -37.82
N PHE A 761 26.17 12.84 -37.07
CA PHE A 761 26.98 12.19 -36.03
C PHE A 761 28.18 11.44 -36.63
N VAL A 762 29.29 11.49 -35.92
CA VAL A 762 30.53 10.74 -36.22
C VAL A 762 30.78 9.67 -35.17
N ASP A 763 31.78 8.83 -35.39
CA ASP A 763 32.17 7.75 -34.47
C ASP A 763 31.01 6.82 -34.09
N ILE A 764 30.10 6.55 -35.03
CA ILE A 764 28.89 5.76 -34.78
C ILE A 764 29.26 4.30 -34.49
N VAL A 765 28.86 3.83 -33.31
CA VAL A 765 29.07 2.45 -32.85
C VAL A 765 27.73 1.75 -32.72
N VAL A 766 27.67 0.50 -33.19
CA VAL A 766 26.49 -0.36 -33.11
C VAL A 766 26.82 -1.59 -32.26
N LYS A 767 25.93 -1.93 -31.32
CA LYS A 767 26.04 -3.12 -30.47
C LYS A 767 24.74 -3.89 -30.48
N ASP A 768 24.76 -5.06 -31.11
CA ASP A 768 23.61 -5.98 -31.15
C ASP A 768 23.76 -7.06 -30.10
N ILE A 769 22.73 -7.28 -29.29
CA ILE A 769 22.72 -8.26 -28.20
C ILE A 769 21.45 -9.10 -28.30
N LYS A 770 21.56 -10.42 -28.10
CA LYS A 770 20.39 -11.29 -27.98
C LYS A 770 19.84 -11.20 -26.55
N CYS A 771 18.56 -10.85 -26.41
CA CYS A 771 17.85 -10.92 -25.14
C CYS A 771 16.97 -12.18 -25.11
N PRO A 772 17.27 -13.18 -24.27
CA PRO A 772 16.44 -14.38 -24.15
C PRO A 772 15.10 -14.03 -23.49
N LEU A 773 14.02 -14.61 -24.00
CA LEU A 773 12.68 -14.52 -23.42
C LEU A 773 12.28 -15.89 -22.87
N GLY A 774 12.27 -16.03 -21.54
CA GLY A 774 11.97 -17.27 -20.83
C GLY A 774 13.19 -18.02 -20.29
N GLN A 775 12.92 -19.01 -19.44
CA GLN A 775 13.93 -19.72 -18.64
C GLN A 775 14.63 -20.88 -19.36
N TRP A 776 14.67 -20.87 -20.69
CA TRP A 776 15.25 -21.94 -21.50
C TRP A 776 16.80 -21.94 -21.59
N PRO A 777 17.53 -20.80 -21.46
CA PRO A 777 18.99 -20.82 -21.57
C PRO A 777 19.64 -21.74 -20.53
N LYS A 778 20.76 -22.36 -20.89
CA LYS A 778 21.56 -23.16 -19.94
C LYS A 778 22.42 -22.29 -19.03
N ASP A 779 22.99 -21.23 -19.60
CA ASP A 779 23.83 -20.27 -18.89
C ASP A 779 23.01 -19.61 -17.76
N PRO A 780 23.52 -19.58 -16.50
CA PRO A 780 22.78 -19.02 -15.37
C PRO A 780 22.38 -17.55 -15.55
N LYS A 781 23.29 -16.71 -16.07
CA LYS A 781 23.01 -15.28 -16.27
C LYS A 781 21.94 -15.09 -17.35
N GLN A 782 22.07 -15.76 -18.49
CA GLN A 782 21.07 -15.69 -19.56
C GLN A 782 19.71 -16.24 -19.13
N LYS A 783 19.69 -17.26 -18.27
CA LYS A 783 18.45 -17.80 -17.70
C LYS A 783 17.78 -16.83 -16.74
N GLU A 784 18.56 -16.14 -15.93
CA GLU A 784 18.07 -15.08 -15.04
C GLU A 784 17.48 -13.92 -15.83
N ILE A 785 18.21 -13.41 -16.83
CA ILE A 785 17.72 -12.39 -17.77
C ILE A 785 16.38 -12.83 -18.38
N GLY A 786 16.33 -14.04 -18.95
CA GLY A 786 15.09 -14.54 -19.55
C GLY A 786 13.96 -14.82 -18.58
N ALA A 787 14.25 -15.07 -17.30
CA ALA A 787 13.22 -15.21 -16.27
C ALA A 787 12.56 -13.87 -15.95
N TYR A 788 13.36 -12.80 -15.79
CA TYR A 788 12.86 -11.45 -15.56
C TYR A 788 12.13 -10.90 -16.79
N ASP A 789 12.67 -11.14 -17.99
CA ASP A 789 12.05 -10.70 -19.24
C ASP A 789 10.69 -11.40 -19.48
N GLN A 790 10.61 -12.71 -19.17
CA GLN A 790 9.32 -13.41 -19.14
C GLN A 790 8.34 -12.78 -18.15
N ALA A 791 8.79 -12.41 -16.95
CA ALA A 791 7.94 -11.77 -15.96
C ALA A 791 7.44 -10.40 -16.45
N ALA A 792 8.32 -9.59 -17.04
CA ALA A 792 7.95 -8.31 -17.61
C ALA A 792 6.90 -8.47 -18.72
N VAL A 793 7.16 -9.32 -19.71
CA VAL A 793 6.22 -9.55 -20.81
C VAL A 793 4.90 -10.09 -20.30
N GLU A 794 4.88 -11.00 -19.32
CA GLU A 794 3.63 -11.52 -18.75
C GLU A 794 2.82 -10.44 -18.00
N GLU A 795 3.50 -9.53 -17.29
CA GLU A 795 2.89 -8.40 -16.56
C GLU A 795 2.27 -7.39 -17.54
N GLY A 796 3.03 -6.97 -18.56
CA GLY A 796 2.61 -5.98 -19.55
C GLY A 796 1.79 -6.51 -20.72
N LEU A 797 1.62 -7.84 -20.84
CA LEU A 797 1.17 -8.52 -22.07
C LEU A 797 -0.09 -7.93 -22.71
N GLU A 798 -1.11 -7.70 -21.89
CA GLU A 798 -2.38 -7.13 -22.34
C GLU A 798 -2.22 -5.69 -22.83
N GLY A 799 -1.37 -4.92 -22.16
CA GLY A 799 -1.13 -3.51 -22.44
C GLY A 799 -0.47 -3.30 -23.79
N TYR A 800 0.52 -4.14 -24.12
CA TYR A 800 1.19 -4.10 -25.42
C TYR A 800 0.24 -4.39 -26.59
N VAL A 801 -0.73 -5.28 -26.38
CA VAL A 801 -1.52 -5.85 -27.48
C VAL A 801 -2.86 -5.16 -27.68
N ILE A 802 -3.54 -4.74 -26.61
CA ILE A 802 -4.93 -4.27 -26.67
C ILE A 802 -5.09 -3.18 -27.73
N PHE A 803 -4.45 -2.01 -27.58
CA PHE A 803 -4.64 -0.88 -28.50
C PHE A 803 -4.26 -1.22 -29.94
N MET A 804 -3.09 -1.84 -30.13
CA MET A 804 -2.60 -2.21 -31.46
C MET A 804 -3.55 -3.19 -32.15
N PHE A 805 -4.12 -4.16 -31.44
CA PHE A 805 -4.88 -5.22 -32.08
C PHE A 805 -6.36 -4.85 -32.23
N THR A 806 -6.94 -4.13 -31.27
CA THR A 806 -8.34 -3.69 -31.36
C THR A 806 -8.47 -2.49 -32.28
N ASP A 807 -7.86 -1.35 -31.93
CA ASP A 807 -8.13 -0.07 -32.57
C ASP A 807 -7.43 0.06 -33.93
N ILE A 808 -6.27 -0.59 -34.13
CA ILE A 808 -5.51 -0.52 -35.39
C ILE A 808 -5.74 -1.73 -36.31
N LEU A 809 -5.72 -2.96 -35.76
CA LEU A 809 -5.93 -4.17 -36.56
C LEU A 809 -7.39 -4.61 -36.66
N GLY A 810 -8.30 -4.05 -35.85
CA GLY A 810 -9.74 -4.33 -35.92
C GLY A 810 -10.16 -5.67 -35.31
N TRP A 811 -9.32 -6.26 -34.44
CA TRP A 811 -9.66 -7.51 -33.76
C TRP A 811 -10.70 -7.25 -32.67
N SER A 812 -11.58 -8.21 -32.46
CA SER A 812 -12.48 -8.20 -31.32
C SER A 812 -11.73 -8.57 -30.02
N MET A 813 -12.17 -8.03 -28.88
CA MET A 813 -11.59 -8.40 -27.58
C MET A 813 -11.53 -9.91 -27.31
N PRO A 814 -12.53 -10.73 -27.68
CA PRO A 814 -12.41 -12.19 -27.58
C PRO A 814 -11.28 -12.80 -28.42
N GLU A 815 -11.02 -12.28 -29.62
CA GLU A 815 -9.90 -12.73 -30.46
C GLU A 815 -8.55 -12.36 -29.84
N VAL A 816 -8.44 -11.13 -29.31
CA VAL A 816 -7.27 -10.68 -28.55
C VAL A 816 -7.02 -11.60 -27.35
N GLN A 817 -8.03 -11.81 -26.50
CA GLN A 817 -7.90 -12.66 -25.32
C GLN A 817 -7.50 -14.11 -25.66
N LEU A 818 -8.05 -14.66 -26.76
CA LEU A 818 -7.65 -15.98 -27.26
C LEU A 818 -6.18 -16.00 -27.71
N TYR A 819 -5.71 -14.97 -28.40
CA TYR A 819 -4.32 -14.85 -28.82
C TYR A 819 -3.38 -14.71 -27.62
N LEU A 820 -3.70 -13.84 -26.67
CA LEU A 820 -2.92 -13.66 -25.45
C LEU A 820 -2.81 -14.95 -24.63
N ALA A 821 -3.88 -15.74 -24.56
CA ALA A 821 -3.85 -17.05 -23.91
C ALA A 821 -2.86 -18.02 -24.60
N LYS A 822 -2.76 -17.98 -25.94
CA LYS A 822 -1.77 -18.77 -26.69
C LYS A 822 -0.34 -18.26 -26.44
N VAL A 823 -0.13 -16.95 -26.49
CA VAL A 823 1.17 -16.32 -26.19
C VAL A 823 1.64 -16.73 -24.79
N ARG A 824 0.83 -16.55 -23.74
CA ARG A 824 1.18 -16.98 -22.36
C ARG A 824 1.54 -18.46 -22.27
N LYS A 825 0.78 -19.31 -22.97
CA LYS A 825 1.03 -20.75 -22.98
C LYS A 825 2.39 -21.08 -23.61
N GLU A 826 2.72 -20.46 -24.73
CA GLU A 826 3.99 -20.68 -25.44
C GLU A 826 5.18 -20.09 -24.69
N LEU A 827 5.02 -18.89 -24.10
CA LEU A 827 6.04 -18.18 -23.32
C LEU A 827 6.47 -18.98 -22.07
N ARG A 828 5.53 -19.72 -21.46
CA ARG A 828 5.78 -20.61 -20.31
C ARG A 828 6.34 -21.98 -20.69
N ASP A 829 6.34 -22.33 -21.97
CA ASP A 829 6.82 -23.62 -22.46
C ASP A 829 8.31 -23.54 -22.80
N LYS A 830 9.14 -24.13 -21.93
CA LYS A 830 10.62 -24.16 -22.04
C LYS A 830 11.15 -24.86 -23.30
N ARG A 831 10.28 -25.41 -24.14
CA ARG A 831 10.63 -25.94 -25.47
C ARG A 831 10.70 -24.85 -26.54
N HIS A 832 10.16 -23.66 -26.29
CA HIS A 832 10.37 -22.49 -27.13
C HIS A 832 11.64 -21.77 -26.67
N HIS A 833 12.67 -21.77 -27.51
CA HIS A 833 13.94 -21.09 -27.25
C HIS A 833 13.87 -19.64 -27.77
N THR A 834 12.87 -18.90 -27.29
CA THR A 834 12.51 -17.57 -27.77
C THR A 834 13.54 -16.53 -27.33
N TYR A 835 13.90 -15.63 -28.23
CA TYR A 835 14.66 -14.43 -27.94
C TYR A 835 14.26 -13.33 -28.93
N PHE A 836 14.63 -12.08 -28.63
CA PHE A 836 14.62 -10.98 -29.60
C PHE A 836 15.98 -10.28 -29.59
N TRP A 837 16.25 -9.51 -30.64
CA TRP A 837 17.45 -8.70 -30.72
C TRP A 837 17.24 -7.35 -30.04
N THR A 838 18.26 -6.88 -29.34
CA THR A 838 18.38 -5.48 -28.91
C THR A 838 19.57 -4.85 -29.60
N ARG A 839 19.52 -3.53 -29.79
CA ARG A 839 20.59 -2.74 -30.39
C ARG A 839 20.79 -1.46 -29.63
N THR A 840 22.02 -1.22 -29.19
CA THR A 840 22.46 0.13 -28.84
C THR A 840 23.20 0.74 -30.04
N VAL A 841 22.84 1.95 -30.42
CA VAL A 841 23.65 2.79 -31.30
C VAL A 841 23.99 4.06 -30.55
N TYR A 842 25.26 4.46 -30.58
CA TYR A 842 25.66 5.80 -30.12
C TYR A 842 26.55 6.47 -31.15
N GLY A 843 26.46 7.80 -31.20
CA GLY A 843 27.27 8.66 -32.07
C GLY A 843 27.66 9.94 -31.36
N ARG A 844 28.82 10.48 -31.73
CA ARG A 844 29.35 11.73 -31.19
C ARG A 844 29.04 12.88 -32.13
N LYS A 845 28.68 14.04 -31.60
CA LYS A 845 28.64 15.27 -32.41
C LYS A 845 30.08 15.75 -32.68
N PRO A 846 30.45 16.08 -33.93
CA PRO A 846 31.78 16.61 -34.23
C PRO A 846 32.15 17.81 -33.34
N ALA A 847 33.42 17.92 -32.94
CA ALA A 847 33.88 19.10 -32.22
C ALA A 847 33.95 20.31 -33.16
N GLU A 848 33.82 21.54 -32.65
CA GLU A 848 33.76 22.78 -33.47
C GLU A 848 34.98 22.98 -34.42
N ASN A 849 36.10 22.30 -34.16
CA ASN A 849 37.34 22.39 -34.94
C ASN A 849 37.70 21.10 -35.71
N GLU A 850 36.82 20.11 -35.73
CA GLU A 850 36.97 18.93 -36.59
C GLU A 850 36.26 19.25 -37.92
N GLU A 851 37.01 19.63 -38.95
CA GLU A 851 36.45 19.75 -40.31
C GLU A 851 35.83 18.40 -40.73
N SER A 852 34.58 18.44 -41.17
CA SER A 852 33.72 17.30 -41.54
C SER A 852 34.27 16.39 -42.62
#